data_AF-A0A1I1YNW5-F1
#
_entry.id   AF-A0A1I1YNW5-F1
#
_cell.length_a   1.000
_cell.length_b   1.000
_cell.length_c   1.000
_cell.angle_alpha   90.00
_cell.angle_beta   90.00
_cell.angle_gamma   90.00
#
_symmetry.space_group_name_H-M   'P 1'
#
loop_
_entity.id
_entity.type
_entity.pdbx_description
1 polymer ?
#
loop_
_entity_poly.entity_id
_entity_poly.type
_entity_poly.pdbx_seq_one_letter_code
_entity_poly.pdbx_strand_id
1 'polypeptide(L)'
;MMTSYNSVNGIPTILHEDVNKVVKGEWGMDGFIVSDAGDLLGLVKDHHYYDTYKEAVAHSIKAGIDSITDDKEISCGAIREALSEGLLAEADLDKALTNTFRVRFRLGEFDADNPYANVPESVLCAPAHGDLSLQAARESIVLLKNEKAALPLSSSKVGSVAVIGPLGDVVYRDWYSGTFPYTVTPFAAIQQKMAGKKVTFTSGSNQVVLRSAADGAPISLGDNDVLQVAAGSAAETFEVCDWGWNSLTLQSKSTGKFATSADDVHIAAAADEAYGWHVKEVLRLDEKADGTTGIRTWDGKPVVLKEQDGKQLLTVAEEEDTPGTAGNNAVSAANSGSGDKGAFKLDVAVDGIAAAVAAAREAETAIVFVGNNPLINGKEETDRPGYTLAAAQEQLLKEVYAVNPNVIAVVIGSYPFELNWAQEHLPAVVYLAHAGQELGNAVADVLFGDFAPAGKLNMTWYSQIEQQLTDILDYDIIKGKRTYLYFEDTPLYPFGHGLTYAPFSFDSLQIAPAEAGEGWIASVRVTNAGIVEAGEVVQLYAHAITSRVKRPVKQLVGFERVYLQPQESVTVQIAISAAELSMWDVTRDRFCLETGVYSLMAGSSSSDIRLTAELTIEGESIPPRTLTHLTRAENYDDYSGVLLDESKESGTCVRLADASLAGWLRLADVQWSDAPAAFEARVSGGAAGGTLTVRFGAADAEQAAVLTVPAGGEQQWQTVSASLAAGISPQADVYISLSGSVRVSSFIFS
;
A
#
# COMPACT_ATOMS: atom_id res chain seq x y z
N MET A 1 -4.38 16.60 11.52
CA MET A 1 -3.36 15.60 11.13
C MET A 1 -3.48 14.44 12.09
N MET A 2 -3.23 13.21 11.63
CA MET A 2 -3.17 12.00 12.45
C MET A 2 -1.72 11.49 12.45
N THR A 3 -1.18 11.08 13.60
CA THR A 3 0.13 10.38 13.67
C THR A 3 -0.03 8.93 13.24
N SER A 4 1.00 8.29 12.69
CA SER A 4 0.94 6.90 12.22
C SER A 4 1.41 5.91 13.28
N TYR A 5 0.94 4.65 13.20
CA TYR A 5 1.33 3.59 14.15
C TYR A 5 2.83 3.27 14.19
N ASN A 6 3.53 3.38 13.05
CA ASN A 6 4.89 2.86 12.93
C ASN A 6 5.91 3.70 13.73
N SER A 7 7.10 3.13 13.89
CA SER A 7 8.26 3.90 14.37
C SER A 7 9.05 4.44 13.18
N VAL A 8 9.63 5.63 13.35
CA VAL A 8 10.62 6.22 12.43
C VAL A 8 11.93 6.34 13.19
N ASN A 9 12.99 5.72 12.67
CA ASN A 9 14.31 5.63 13.33
C ASN A 9 14.21 5.19 14.79
N GLY A 10 13.37 4.19 15.09
CA GLY A 10 13.19 3.65 16.44
C GLY A 10 12.24 4.43 17.36
N ILE A 11 11.69 5.57 16.91
CA ILE A 11 10.77 6.41 17.69
C ILE A 11 9.33 6.22 17.17
N PRO A 12 8.37 5.73 17.99
CA PRO A 12 6.95 5.70 17.62
C PRO A 12 6.46 7.09 17.20
N THR A 13 5.75 7.23 16.07
CA THR A 13 5.49 8.59 15.54
C THR A 13 4.61 9.46 16.44
N ILE A 14 3.76 8.84 17.28
CA ILE A 14 2.98 9.50 18.33
C ILE A 14 3.86 10.23 19.38
N LEU A 15 5.15 9.88 19.47
CA LEU A 15 6.14 10.52 20.34
C LEU A 15 7.10 11.44 19.58
N HIS A 16 6.98 11.56 18.27
CA HIS A 16 7.96 12.26 17.45
C HIS A 16 7.90 13.79 17.67
N GLU A 17 9.05 14.40 17.96
CA GLU A 17 9.13 15.82 18.31
C GLU A 17 8.78 16.76 17.14
N ASP A 18 8.89 16.27 15.90
CA ASP A 18 8.53 17.02 14.68
C ASP A 18 7.06 17.41 14.64
N VAL A 19 6.17 16.72 15.38
CA VAL A 19 4.79 17.18 15.54
C VAL A 19 4.74 18.59 16.13
N ASN A 20 5.58 18.89 17.12
CA ASN A 20 5.69 20.24 17.66
C ASN A 20 6.62 21.14 16.83
N LYS A 21 7.81 20.65 16.46
CA LYS A 21 8.85 21.47 15.80
C LYS A 21 8.46 21.84 14.38
N VAL A 22 8.18 20.83 13.55
CA VAL A 22 7.92 20.99 12.13
C VAL A 22 6.45 21.30 11.88
N VAL A 23 5.53 20.44 12.33
CA VAL A 23 4.11 20.56 11.99
C VAL A 23 3.47 21.77 12.65
N LYS A 24 3.57 21.91 13.97
CA LYS A 24 2.99 23.06 14.69
C LYS A 24 3.86 24.32 14.61
N GLY A 25 5.18 24.16 14.58
CA GLY A 25 6.13 25.27 14.55
C GLY A 25 6.34 25.82 13.14
N GLU A 26 7.10 25.09 12.32
CA GLU A 26 7.52 25.54 10.98
C GLU A 26 6.35 25.68 9.99
N TRP A 27 5.48 24.68 9.88
CA TRP A 27 4.32 24.72 8.99
C TRP A 27 3.18 25.57 9.55
N GLY A 28 3.21 25.87 10.86
CA GLY A 28 2.18 26.65 11.54
C GLY A 28 0.82 25.98 11.53
N MET A 29 0.75 24.64 11.63
CA MET A 29 -0.50 23.89 11.64
C MET A 29 -1.45 24.41 12.73
N ASP A 30 -2.48 25.14 12.30
CA ASP A 30 -3.39 25.88 13.18
C ASP A 30 -4.69 25.09 13.44
N GLY A 31 -4.53 23.80 13.72
CA GLY A 31 -5.60 22.87 14.09
C GLY A 31 -5.17 21.99 15.26
N PHE A 32 -5.60 20.73 15.27
CA PHE A 32 -5.21 19.75 16.28
C PHE A 32 -4.65 18.47 15.66
N ILE A 33 -3.87 17.74 16.45
CA ILE A 33 -3.25 16.47 16.11
C ILE A 33 -3.99 15.36 16.86
N VAL A 34 -4.44 14.35 16.13
CA VAL A 34 -5.11 13.18 16.69
C VAL A 34 -4.17 11.98 16.64
N SER A 35 -4.20 11.11 17.64
CA SER A 35 -3.53 9.80 17.54
C SER A 35 -4.26 8.90 16.54
N ASP A 36 -3.56 7.93 15.97
CA ASP A 36 -4.24 6.79 15.35
C ASP A 36 -5.00 5.97 16.41
N ALA A 37 -5.90 5.10 15.95
CA ALA A 37 -6.81 4.34 16.80
C ALA A 37 -6.08 3.24 17.61
N GLY A 38 -5.97 3.42 18.93
CA GLY A 38 -5.27 2.44 19.80
C GLY A 38 -3.76 2.64 19.91
N ASP A 39 -3.18 3.60 19.17
CA ASP A 39 -1.73 3.84 19.09
C ASP A 39 -1.13 4.28 20.44
N LEU A 40 -1.91 4.98 21.27
CA LEU A 40 -1.47 5.43 22.59
C LEU A 40 -1.28 4.24 23.54
N LEU A 41 -2.24 3.32 23.60
CA LEU A 41 -2.06 2.08 24.36
C LEU A 41 -1.02 1.16 23.69
N GLY A 42 -0.89 1.23 22.36
CA GLY A 42 0.11 0.52 21.58
C GLY A 42 1.55 0.85 21.99
N LEU A 43 1.83 2.04 22.54
CA LEU A 43 3.13 2.37 23.14
C LEU A 43 3.57 1.40 24.23
N VAL A 44 2.62 0.79 24.94
CA VAL A 44 2.88 -0.20 26.00
C VAL A 44 2.65 -1.62 25.48
N LYS A 45 1.53 -1.85 24.80
CA LYS A 45 1.08 -3.20 24.40
C LYS A 45 1.87 -3.78 23.24
N ASP A 46 2.24 -2.93 22.27
CA ASP A 46 2.73 -3.39 20.97
C ASP A 46 4.19 -2.98 20.75
N HIS A 47 4.50 -1.69 20.93
CA HIS A 47 5.86 -1.16 20.80
C HIS A 47 6.75 -1.51 21.99
N HIS A 48 6.15 -1.80 23.15
CA HIS A 48 6.86 -1.96 24.44
C HIS A 48 7.85 -0.81 24.72
N TYR A 49 7.51 0.40 24.26
CA TYR A 49 8.36 1.58 24.36
C TYR A 49 8.28 2.20 25.77
N TYR A 50 7.12 2.10 26.42
CA TYR A 50 6.94 2.40 27.84
C TYR A 50 6.38 1.19 28.58
N ASP A 51 6.76 1.05 29.85
CA ASP A 51 6.24 -0.01 30.74
C ASP A 51 4.80 0.28 31.23
N THR A 52 4.36 1.52 31.08
CA THR A 52 3.24 2.08 31.85
C THR A 52 2.48 3.12 31.03
N TYR A 53 1.15 3.13 31.15
CA TYR A 53 0.29 4.04 30.38
C TYR A 53 0.42 5.50 30.79
N LYS A 54 0.79 5.82 32.05
CA LYS A 54 0.89 7.21 32.51
C LYS A 54 2.08 7.95 31.89
N GLU A 55 3.24 7.32 31.75
CA GLU A 55 4.35 7.92 31.00
C GLU A 55 4.09 7.92 29.50
N ALA A 56 3.41 6.90 28.95
CA ALA A 56 2.99 6.90 27.55
C ALA A 56 2.06 8.10 27.21
N VAL A 57 1.01 8.33 28.01
CA VAL A 57 0.10 9.47 27.78
C VAL A 57 0.75 10.82 28.08
N ALA A 58 1.61 10.89 29.10
CA ALA A 58 2.29 12.12 29.44
C ALA A 58 3.20 12.59 28.30
N HIS A 59 3.99 11.68 27.74
CA HIS A 59 4.94 12.01 26.70
C HIS A 59 4.29 12.20 25.32
N SER A 60 3.22 11.47 24.98
CA SER A 60 2.48 11.71 23.74
C SER A 60 1.79 13.08 23.72
N ILE A 61 1.13 13.49 24.82
CA ILE A 61 0.55 14.84 24.92
C ILE A 61 1.63 15.92 24.79
N LYS A 62 2.76 15.74 25.48
CA LYS A 62 3.90 16.67 25.38
C LYS A 62 4.52 16.70 23.99
N ALA A 63 4.58 15.56 23.29
CA ALA A 63 5.03 15.46 21.89
C ALA A 63 4.08 16.18 20.92
N GLY A 64 2.84 16.42 21.32
CA GLY A 64 1.91 17.30 20.62
C GLY A 64 0.59 16.64 20.24
N ILE A 65 0.25 15.48 20.79
CA ILE A 65 -1.08 14.89 20.63
C ILE A 65 -2.12 15.72 21.37
N ASP A 66 -3.14 16.19 20.64
CA ASP A 66 -4.21 17.03 21.18
C ASP A 66 -5.52 16.25 21.40
N SER A 67 -5.71 15.14 20.67
CA SER A 67 -6.88 14.26 20.75
C SER A 67 -6.44 12.80 20.69
N ILE A 68 -6.95 11.98 21.61
CA ILE A 68 -6.59 10.56 21.73
C ILE A 68 -7.78 9.72 21.25
N THR A 69 -7.53 8.84 20.28
CA THR A 69 -8.50 7.87 19.77
C THR A 69 -8.16 6.50 20.36
N ASP A 70 -8.63 6.22 21.57
CA ASP A 70 -8.28 4.99 22.29
C ASP A 70 -9.32 4.65 23.36
N ASP A 71 -9.10 3.58 24.14
CA ASP A 71 -9.95 3.23 25.27
C ASP A 71 -10.06 4.41 26.24
N LYS A 72 -11.29 4.91 26.39
CA LYS A 72 -11.58 6.11 27.16
C LYS A 72 -11.22 5.96 28.62
N GLU A 73 -11.51 4.82 29.24
CA GLU A 73 -11.38 4.62 30.67
C GLU A 73 -9.91 4.49 31.06
N ILE A 74 -9.16 3.69 30.31
CA ILE A 74 -7.71 3.53 30.48
C ILE A 74 -7.00 4.86 30.22
N SER A 75 -7.30 5.52 29.11
CA SER A 75 -6.65 6.80 28.75
C SER A 75 -6.93 7.89 29.77
N CYS A 76 -8.18 8.07 30.18
CA CYS A 76 -8.52 9.06 31.21
C CYS A 76 -7.93 8.70 32.59
N GLY A 77 -7.83 7.41 32.92
CA GLY A 77 -7.15 6.94 34.13
C GLY A 77 -5.67 7.33 34.13
N ALA A 78 -4.96 7.00 33.06
CA ALA A 78 -3.55 7.31 32.88
C ALA A 78 -3.26 8.82 32.92
N ILE A 79 -4.11 9.66 32.32
CA ILE A 79 -3.97 11.13 32.38
C ILE A 79 -4.06 11.63 33.83
N ARG A 80 -5.04 11.13 34.61
CA ARG A 80 -5.20 11.55 36.01
C ARG A 80 -4.01 11.11 36.86
N GLU A 81 -3.51 9.90 36.64
CA GLU A 81 -2.32 9.40 37.33
C GLU A 81 -1.09 10.24 36.98
N ALA A 82 -0.87 10.51 35.69
CA ALA A 82 0.21 11.38 35.22
C ALA A 82 0.15 12.80 35.80
N LEU A 83 -1.04 13.40 35.92
CA LEU A 83 -1.22 14.69 36.61
C LEU A 83 -0.88 14.58 38.12
N SER A 84 -1.36 13.53 38.79
CA SER A 84 -1.15 13.36 40.23
C SER A 84 0.33 13.14 40.60
N GLU A 85 1.10 12.54 39.69
CA GLU A 85 2.54 12.29 39.86
C GLU A 85 3.41 13.41 39.28
N GLY A 86 2.81 14.44 38.65
CA GLY A 86 3.52 15.55 38.04
C GLY A 86 4.23 15.22 36.73
N LEU A 87 3.90 14.08 36.10
CA LEU A 87 4.34 13.74 34.75
C LEU A 87 3.65 14.63 33.69
N LEU A 88 2.45 15.14 33.98
CA LEU A 88 1.75 16.16 33.22
C LEU A 88 1.43 17.39 34.09
N ALA A 89 1.41 18.56 33.46
CA ALA A 89 0.85 19.77 34.03
C ALA A 89 -0.51 20.10 33.40
N GLU A 90 -1.40 20.81 34.11
CA GLU A 90 -2.67 21.28 33.55
C GLU A 90 -2.46 22.13 32.28
N ALA A 91 -1.37 22.91 32.23
CA ALA A 91 -1.02 23.70 31.05
C ALA A 91 -0.75 22.85 29.79
N ASP A 92 -0.28 21.60 29.93
CA ASP A 92 -0.11 20.69 28.81
C ASP A 92 -1.48 20.32 28.20
N LEU A 93 -2.48 20.11 29.06
CA LEU A 93 -3.86 19.83 28.65
C LEU A 93 -4.55 21.08 28.08
N ASP A 94 -4.33 22.25 28.67
CA ASP A 94 -4.88 23.51 28.15
C ASP A 94 -4.42 23.79 26.72
N LYS A 95 -3.18 23.46 26.38
CA LYS A 95 -2.67 23.57 25.00
C LYS A 95 -3.43 22.65 24.05
N ALA A 96 -3.56 21.37 24.41
CA ALA A 96 -4.31 20.38 23.63
C ALA A 96 -5.77 20.79 23.42
N LEU A 97 -6.45 21.17 24.51
CA LEU A 97 -7.83 21.62 24.49
C LEU A 97 -8.01 22.90 23.67
N THR A 98 -7.10 23.85 23.77
CA THR A 98 -7.16 25.10 22.99
C THR A 98 -7.13 24.81 21.49
N ASN A 99 -6.26 23.90 21.05
CA ASN A 99 -6.16 23.49 19.65
C ASN A 99 -7.45 22.81 19.17
N THR A 100 -7.98 21.88 19.96
CA THR A 100 -9.23 21.17 19.65
C THR A 100 -10.43 22.13 19.62
N PHE A 101 -10.59 22.98 20.64
CA PHE A 101 -11.69 23.96 20.69
C PHE A 101 -11.59 24.99 19.58
N ARG A 102 -10.39 25.43 19.18
CA ARG A 102 -10.22 26.36 18.05
C ARG A 102 -10.89 25.83 16.79
N VAL A 103 -10.69 24.54 16.47
CA VAL A 103 -11.33 23.91 15.32
C VAL A 103 -12.85 23.83 15.51
N ARG A 104 -13.33 23.41 16.69
CA ARG A 104 -14.76 23.34 17.01
C ARG A 104 -15.47 24.70 16.88
N PHE A 105 -14.84 25.78 17.34
CA PHE A 105 -15.34 27.15 17.14
C PHE A 105 -15.38 27.55 15.65
N ARG A 106 -14.34 27.23 14.87
CA ARG A 106 -14.31 27.53 13.42
C ARG A 106 -15.40 26.80 12.63
N LEU A 107 -15.76 25.59 13.06
CA LEU A 107 -16.85 24.81 12.48
C LEU A 107 -18.24 25.29 12.93
N GLY A 108 -18.31 26.34 13.75
CA GLY A 108 -19.55 26.90 14.26
C GLY A 108 -20.30 25.97 15.22
N GLU A 109 -19.62 24.99 15.84
CA GLU A 109 -20.29 24.03 16.75
C GLU A 109 -20.98 24.73 17.92
N PHE A 110 -20.46 25.88 18.34
CA PHE A 110 -21.01 26.69 19.44
C PHE A 110 -21.88 27.87 18.94
N ASP A 111 -22.07 28.00 17.62
CA ASP A 111 -22.87 29.08 17.04
C ASP A 111 -24.35 28.74 17.10
N ALA A 112 -25.19 29.74 17.37
CA ALA A 112 -26.64 29.56 17.39
C ALA A 112 -27.24 29.24 16.01
N ASP A 113 -26.57 29.66 14.93
CA ASP A 113 -27.00 29.51 13.53
C ASP A 113 -25.96 28.69 12.75
N ASN A 114 -25.81 27.42 13.13
CA ASN A 114 -24.90 26.48 12.46
C ASN A 114 -25.62 25.78 11.29
N PRO A 115 -25.20 25.99 10.03
CA PRO A 115 -25.86 25.41 8.86
C PRO A 115 -25.75 23.87 8.79
N TYR A 116 -24.83 23.28 9.56
CA TYR A 116 -24.62 21.83 9.61
C TYR A 116 -25.38 21.15 10.76
N ALA A 117 -25.98 21.90 11.68
CA ALA A 117 -26.67 21.33 12.83
C ALA A 117 -27.98 20.59 12.47
N ASN A 118 -28.54 20.85 11.29
CA ASN A 118 -29.83 20.31 10.85
C ASN A 118 -29.79 19.82 9.38
N VAL A 119 -28.68 19.20 8.94
CA VAL A 119 -28.62 18.61 7.59
C VAL A 119 -29.72 17.55 7.46
N PRO A 120 -30.66 17.68 6.51
CA PRO A 120 -31.76 16.74 6.41
C PRO A 120 -31.30 15.41 5.82
N GLU A 121 -31.94 14.31 6.25
CA GLU A 121 -31.65 12.96 5.73
C GLU A 121 -31.79 12.86 4.20
N SER A 122 -32.56 13.75 3.56
CA SER A 122 -32.69 13.81 2.10
C SER A 122 -31.38 14.10 1.35
N VAL A 123 -30.35 14.60 2.06
CA VAL A 123 -29.00 14.79 1.49
C VAL A 123 -28.19 13.48 1.54
N LEU A 124 -28.49 12.57 2.47
CA LEU A 124 -27.84 11.27 2.54
C LEU A 124 -28.20 10.46 1.29
N CYS A 125 -27.18 9.98 0.57
CA CYS A 125 -27.37 9.16 -0.63
C CYS A 125 -28.28 9.81 -1.70
N ALA A 126 -28.32 11.14 -1.77
CA ALA A 126 -29.10 11.85 -2.78
C ALA A 126 -28.70 11.43 -4.22
N PRO A 127 -29.61 11.47 -5.20
CA PRO A 127 -29.31 11.06 -6.58
C PRO A 127 -28.06 11.73 -7.19
N ALA A 128 -27.84 13.02 -6.89
CA ALA A 128 -26.64 13.75 -7.32
C ALA A 128 -25.33 13.17 -6.77
N HIS A 129 -25.35 12.50 -5.60
CA HIS A 129 -24.19 11.78 -5.07
C HIS A 129 -23.95 10.46 -5.82
N GLY A 130 -25.01 9.81 -6.29
CA GLY A 130 -24.91 8.68 -7.22
C GLY A 130 -24.30 9.10 -8.55
N ASP A 131 -24.75 10.23 -9.13
CA ASP A 131 -24.17 10.79 -10.36
C ASP A 131 -22.68 11.12 -10.20
N LEU A 132 -22.30 11.71 -9.06
CA LEU A 132 -20.90 11.97 -8.73
C LEU A 132 -20.09 10.69 -8.55
N SER A 133 -20.66 9.66 -7.91
CA SER A 133 -20.02 8.34 -7.76
C SER A 133 -19.76 7.70 -9.13
N LEU A 134 -20.71 7.78 -10.06
CA LEU A 134 -20.55 7.29 -11.42
C LEU A 134 -19.46 8.06 -12.17
N GLN A 135 -19.44 9.39 -12.05
CA GLN A 135 -18.39 10.21 -12.66
C GLN A 135 -17.00 9.84 -12.13
N ALA A 136 -16.85 9.76 -10.80
CA ALA A 136 -15.59 9.37 -10.17
C ALA A 136 -15.14 7.97 -10.61
N ALA A 137 -16.06 7.01 -10.67
CA ALA A 137 -15.78 5.66 -11.15
C ALA A 137 -15.29 5.67 -12.61
N ARG A 138 -15.99 6.34 -13.53
CA ARG A 138 -15.60 6.46 -14.95
C ARG A 138 -14.21 7.07 -15.11
N GLU A 139 -13.94 8.17 -14.40
CA GLU A 139 -12.68 8.91 -14.47
C GLU A 139 -11.48 8.18 -13.80
N SER A 140 -11.76 7.17 -12.98
CA SER A 140 -10.76 6.34 -12.31
C SER A 140 -10.33 5.11 -13.12
N ILE A 141 -11.13 4.68 -14.11
CA ILE A 141 -10.83 3.51 -14.94
C ILE A 141 -9.58 3.75 -15.78
N VAL A 142 -8.62 2.83 -15.67
CA VAL A 142 -7.37 2.83 -16.41
C VAL A 142 -7.41 1.76 -17.50
N LEU A 143 -7.32 2.16 -18.76
CA LEU A 143 -7.12 1.22 -19.86
C LEU A 143 -5.64 0.86 -19.95
N LEU A 144 -5.25 -0.30 -19.43
CA LEU A 144 -3.85 -0.74 -19.35
C LEU A 144 -3.31 -1.20 -20.72
N LYS A 145 -4.13 -1.92 -21.47
CA LYS A 145 -3.80 -2.45 -22.80
C LYS A 145 -5.02 -2.38 -23.71
N ASN A 146 -4.82 -2.00 -24.97
CA ASN A 146 -5.83 -2.07 -26.03
C ASN A 146 -5.16 -2.24 -27.40
N GLU A 147 -5.07 -3.47 -27.88
CA GLU A 147 -4.53 -3.83 -29.17
C GLU A 147 -5.64 -4.10 -30.19
N LYS A 148 -5.35 -3.85 -31.46
CA LYS A 148 -6.25 -4.13 -32.60
C LYS A 148 -7.65 -3.50 -32.45
N ALA A 149 -7.76 -2.42 -31.67
CA ALA A 149 -9.01 -1.76 -31.34
C ALA A 149 -10.07 -2.74 -30.78
N ALA A 150 -9.65 -3.63 -29.89
CA ALA A 150 -10.56 -4.56 -29.21
C ALA A 150 -11.60 -3.84 -28.33
N LEU A 151 -11.22 -2.69 -27.78
CA LEU A 151 -12.14 -1.74 -27.15
C LEU A 151 -12.17 -0.39 -27.90
N PRO A 152 -13.32 0.31 -27.91
CA PRO A 152 -14.59 -0.08 -27.27
C PRO A 152 -15.38 -1.13 -28.08
N LEU A 153 -16.21 -1.90 -27.38
CA LEU A 153 -17.19 -2.80 -27.98
C LEU A 153 -18.34 -2.00 -28.59
N SER A 154 -18.74 -2.36 -29.81
CA SER A 154 -19.90 -1.74 -30.45
C SER A 154 -21.15 -2.54 -30.08
N SER A 155 -21.99 -2.01 -29.19
CA SER A 155 -23.25 -2.65 -28.77
C SER A 155 -24.19 -2.95 -29.94
N SER A 156 -24.05 -2.26 -31.08
CA SER A 156 -24.78 -2.58 -32.33
C SER A 156 -24.21 -3.76 -33.11
N LYS A 157 -22.90 -4.03 -33.03
CA LYS A 157 -22.20 -5.06 -33.82
C LYS A 157 -22.01 -6.38 -33.06
N VAL A 158 -21.64 -6.32 -31.78
CA VAL A 158 -21.45 -7.52 -30.97
C VAL A 158 -22.80 -8.18 -30.71
N GLY A 159 -22.94 -9.46 -31.06
CA GLY A 159 -24.19 -10.22 -30.95
C GLY A 159 -24.34 -10.95 -29.62
N SER A 160 -23.23 -11.32 -28.98
CA SER A 160 -23.22 -12.04 -27.71
C SER A 160 -21.98 -11.77 -26.86
N VAL A 161 -22.17 -11.71 -25.54
CA VAL A 161 -21.11 -11.50 -24.55
C VAL A 161 -21.20 -12.56 -23.44
N ALA A 162 -20.07 -13.14 -23.06
CA ALA A 162 -19.95 -13.94 -21.84
C ALA A 162 -19.23 -13.12 -20.77
N VAL A 163 -19.94 -12.79 -19.68
CA VAL A 163 -19.37 -12.21 -18.46
C VAL A 163 -18.88 -13.37 -17.59
N ILE A 164 -17.58 -13.39 -17.30
CA ILE A 164 -16.93 -14.52 -16.63
C ILE A 164 -16.12 -14.01 -15.44
N GLY A 165 -16.08 -14.74 -14.34
CA GLY A 165 -15.16 -14.47 -13.23
C GLY A 165 -15.85 -14.03 -11.93
N PRO A 166 -15.17 -14.18 -10.78
CA PRO A 166 -15.76 -14.02 -9.45
C PRO A 166 -16.21 -12.57 -9.16
N LEU A 167 -15.67 -11.59 -9.88
CA LEU A 167 -15.99 -10.17 -9.72
C LEU A 167 -17.01 -9.67 -10.76
N GLY A 168 -17.56 -10.56 -11.60
CA GLY A 168 -18.44 -10.17 -12.70
C GLY A 168 -19.87 -9.80 -12.28
N ASP A 169 -20.35 -10.29 -11.13
CA ASP A 169 -21.73 -10.05 -10.65
C ASP A 169 -21.78 -9.69 -9.15
N VAL A 170 -20.79 -8.91 -8.68
CA VAL A 170 -20.71 -8.46 -7.28
C VAL A 170 -20.10 -7.06 -7.19
N VAL A 171 -20.46 -6.33 -6.14
CA VAL A 171 -19.82 -5.06 -5.74
C VAL A 171 -19.43 -5.19 -4.27
N TYR A 172 -18.14 -5.07 -3.98
CA TYR A 172 -17.62 -5.14 -2.61
C TYR A 172 -17.49 -3.76 -1.97
N ARG A 173 -17.66 -3.74 -0.65
CA ARG A 173 -17.28 -2.64 0.24
C ARG A 173 -16.03 -3.02 1.04
N ASP A 174 -15.30 -2.04 1.54
CA ASP A 174 -14.22 -2.23 2.52
C ASP A 174 -14.59 -1.65 3.90
N TRP A 175 -13.67 -1.65 4.87
CA TRP A 175 -13.91 -1.09 6.20
C TRP A 175 -14.14 0.41 6.23
N TYR A 176 -13.62 1.11 5.22
CA TYR A 176 -13.68 2.56 5.08
C TYR A 176 -14.80 3.00 4.13
N SER A 177 -15.69 2.07 3.77
CA SER A 177 -16.86 2.28 2.94
C SER A 177 -18.14 2.33 3.79
N GLY A 178 -19.01 3.30 3.51
CA GLY A 178 -20.37 3.31 4.06
C GLY A 178 -21.25 2.20 3.47
N THR A 179 -22.45 1.99 4.02
CA THR A 179 -23.44 1.08 3.44
C THR A 179 -23.96 1.66 2.12
N PHE A 180 -23.86 0.88 1.04
CA PHE A 180 -24.37 1.32 -0.26
C PHE A 180 -25.91 1.34 -0.26
N PRO A 181 -26.56 2.43 -0.74
CA PRO A 181 -28.01 2.50 -0.86
C PRO A 181 -28.57 1.57 -1.95
N TYR A 182 -27.74 1.21 -2.92
CA TYR A 182 -27.98 0.27 -4.01
C TYR A 182 -26.62 -0.16 -4.58
N THR A 183 -26.59 -1.17 -5.45
CA THR A 183 -25.39 -1.53 -6.22
C THR A 183 -25.77 -1.88 -7.64
N VAL A 184 -24.90 -1.56 -8.59
CA VAL A 184 -25.00 -2.02 -9.98
C VAL A 184 -23.78 -2.89 -10.29
N THR A 185 -24.01 -4.20 -10.46
CA THR A 185 -22.94 -5.15 -10.80
C THR A 185 -22.50 -5.00 -12.26
N PRO A 186 -21.27 -5.41 -12.62
CA PRO A 186 -20.84 -5.39 -14.01
C PRO A 186 -21.75 -6.19 -14.94
N PHE A 187 -22.18 -7.39 -14.53
CA PHE A 187 -23.10 -8.23 -15.30
C PHE A 187 -24.44 -7.52 -15.54
N ALA A 188 -25.04 -6.93 -14.51
CA ALA A 188 -26.31 -6.21 -14.64
C ALA A 188 -26.20 -5.03 -15.64
N ALA A 189 -25.13 -4.24 -15.53
CA ALA A 189 -24.91 -3.10 -16.44
C ALA A 189 -24.63 -3.54 -17.89
N ILE A 190 -23.82 -4.58 -18.09
CA ILE A 190 -23.54 -5.14 -19.43
C ILE A 190 -24.81 -5.72 -20.04
N GLN A 191 -25.62 -6.43 -19.25
CA GLN A 191 -26.91 -6.96 -19.69
C GLN A 191 -27.85 -5.83 -20.13
N GLN A 192 -27.87 -4.72 -19.41
CA GLN A 192 -28.64 -3.53 -19.78
C GLN A 192 -28.13 -2.90 -21.09
N LYS A 193 -26.82 -2.72 -21.27
CA LYS A 193 -26.23 -2.18 -22.53
C LYS A 193 -26.53 -3.06 -23.74
N MET A 194 -26.65 -4.36 -23.52
CA MET A 194 -26.88 -5.38 -24.54
C MET A 194 -28.34 -5.86 -24.58
N ALA A 195 -29.30 -5.03 -24.15
CA ALA A 195 -30.71 -5.38 -24.11
C ALA A 195 -31.19 -5.96 -25.46
N GLY A 196 -31.82 -7.14 -25.40
CA GLY A 196 -32.27 -7.88 -26.59
C GLY A 196 -31.22 -8.78 -27.25
N LYS A 197 -30.02 -8.88 -26.67
CA LYS A 197 -28.92 -9.75 -27.14
C LYS A 197 -28.55 -10.79 -26.07
N LYS A 198 -27.74 -11.78 -26.45
CA LYS A 198 -27.33 -12.86 -25.54
C LYS A 198 -26.19 -12.37 -24.63
N VAL A 199 -26.47 -12.25 -23.34
CA VAL A 199 -25.45 -12.05 -22.29
C VAL A 199 -25.56 -13.19 -21.29
N THR A 200 -24.46 -13.88 -21.02
CA THR A 200 -24.40 -14.96 -20.03
C THR A 200 -23.44 -14.61 -18.91
N PHE A 201 -23.68 -15.15 -17.72
CA PHE A 201 -22.77 -15.03 -16.58
C PHE A 201 -22.35 -16.40 -16.05
N THR A 202 -21.09 -16.50 -15.64
CA THR A 202 -20.58 -17.57 -14.77
C THR A 202 -19.41 -17.03 -13.95
N SER A 203 -19.34 -17.35 -12.65
CA SER A 203 -18.20 -16.94 -11.81
C SER A 203 -16.90 -17.64 -12.20
N GLY A 204 -16.97 -18.77 -12.93
CA GLY A 204 -15.81 -19.62 -13.21
C GLY A 204 -15.36 -20.46 -12.01
N SER A 205 -16.03 -20.32 -10.86
CA SER A 205 -15.79 -21.08 -9.64
C SER A 205 -16.41 -22.47 -9.69
N ASN A 206 -15.71 -23.44 -9.09
CA ASN A 206 -16.24 -24.78 -8.93
C ASN A 206 -17.45 -24.76 -7.98
N GLN A 207 -18.45 -25.58 -8.29
CA GLN A 207 -19.49 -25.93 -7.35
C GLN A 207 -19.20 -27.32 -6.80
N VAL A 208 -19.05 -27.44 -5.49
CA VAL A 208 -18.60 -28.67 -4.81
C VAL A 208 -19.61 -29.16 -3.80
N VAL A 209 -19.64 -30.47 -3.61
CA VAL A 209 -20.28 -31.11 -2.46
C VAL A 209 -19.19 -31.57 -1.52
N LEU A 210 -19.19 -31.02 -0.31
CA LEU A 210 -18.28 -31.47 0.75
C LEU A 210 -18.77 -32.81 1.31
N ARG A 211 -17.85 -33.76 1.52
CA ARG A 211 -18.13 -35.07 2.12
C ARG A 211 -17.19 -35.37 3.27
N SER A 212 -17.70 -36.02 4.30
CA SER A 212 -16.89 -36.67 5.33
C SER A 212 -16.00 -37.73 4.68
N ALA A 213 -14.69 -37.72 4.94
CA ALA A 213 -13.79 -38.76 4.44
C ALA A 213 -13.99 -40.11 5.17
N ALA A 214 -14.52 -40.08 6.40
CA ALA A 214 -14.71 -41.26 7.24
C ALA A 214 -15.73 -42.25 6.66
N ASP A 215 -16.85 -41.75 6.12
CA ASP A 215 -17.99 -42.54 5.68
C ASP A 215 -18.53 -42.14 4.30
N GLY A 216 -17.99 -41.08 3.69
CA GLY A 216 -18.43 -40.56 2.39
C GLY A 216 -19.76 -39.82 2.42
N ALA A 217 -20.33 -39.60 3.61
CA ALA A 217 -21.61 -38.91 3.76
C ALA A 217 -21.47 -37.42 3.38
N PRO A 218 -22.43 -36.86 2.63
CA PRO A 218 -22.38 -35.47 2.23
C PRO A 218 -22.64 -34.54 3.41
N ILE A 219 -22.08 -33.33 3.34
CA ILE A 219 -22.40 -32.24 4.25
C ILE A 219 -23.65 -31.52 3.75
N SER A 220 -24.53 -31.16 4.69
CA SER A 220 -25.81 -30.51 4.46
C SER A 220 -26.01 -29.38 5.47
N LEU A 221 -27.01 -28.53 5.22
CA LEU A 221 -27.44 -27.51 6.18
C LEU A 221 -28.32 -28.13 7.26
N GLY A 222 -27.95 -27.90 8.52
CA GLY A 222 -28.69 -28.31 9.71
C GLY A 222 -29.57 -27.20 10.28
N ASP A 223 -29.77 -27.23 11.60
CA ASP A 223 -30.52 -26.17 12.28
C ASP A 223 -29.68 -24.88 12.27
N ASN A 224 -30.33 -23.73 12.01
CA ASN A 224 -29.67 -22.43 11.84
C ASN A 224 -28.54 -22.43 10.79
N ASP A 225 -28.68 -23.25 9.74
CA ASP A 225 -27.72 -23.38 8.64
C ASP A 225 -26.31 -23.84 9.08
N VAL A 226 -26.18 -24.43 10.28
CA VAL A 226 -24.94 -25.07 10.74
C VAL A 226 -24.63 -26.27 9.85
N LEU A 227 -23.39 -26.37 9.38
CA LEU A 227 -22.95 -27.45 8.51
C LEU A 227 -22.86 -28.77 9.30
N GLN A 228 -23.47 -29.81 8.77
CA GLN A 228 -23.53 -31.13 9.42
C GLN A 228 -23.47 -32.27 8.41
N VAL A 229 -23.06 -33.46 8.86
CA VAL A 229 -23.21 -34.69 8.08
C VAL A 229 -24.69 -34.97 7.86
N ALA A 230 -25.08 -35.20 6.61
CA ALA A 230 -26.47 -35.42 6.24
C ALA A 230 -27.04 -36.73 6.83
N ALA A 231 -28.28 -36.68 7.32
CA ALA A 231 -29.02 -37.86 7.75
C ALA A 231 -29.50 -38.76 6.58
N GLY A 232 -29.12 -38.44 5.34
CA GLY A 232 -29.57 -39.11 4.11
C GLY A 232 -28.78 -38.64 2.88
N SER A 233 -29.40 -38.61 1.70
CA SER A 233 -28.74 -38.18 0.46
C SER A 233 -28.79 -36.68 0.17
N ALA A 234 -29.37 -35.87 1.07
CA ALA A 234 -29.42 -34.43 0.92
C ALA A 234 -28.01 -33.85 1.08
N ALA A 235 -27.57 -33.03 0.13
CA ALA A 235 -26.24 -32.45 0.10
C ALA A 235 -26.36 -30.95 -0.18
N GLU A 236 -25.60 -30.15 0.56
CA GLU A 236 -25.41 -28.75 0.20
C GLU A 236 -24.33 -28.65 -0.89
N THR A 237 -24.56 -27.76 -1.86
CA THR A 237 -23.58 -27.44 -2.89
C THR A 237 -23.00 -26.07 -2.58
N PHE A 238 -21.68 -25.96 -2.55
CA PHE A 238 -20.97 -24.71 -2.30
C PHE A 238 -20.28 -24.22 -3.56
N GLU A 239 -20.41 -22.94 -3.86
CA GLU A 239 -19.51 -22.26 -4.79
C GLU A 239 -18.20 -21.95 -4.06
N VAL A 240 -17.07 -22.37 -4.65
CA VAL A 240 -15.73 -22.17 -4.10
C VAL A 240 -15.03 -21.04 -4.84
N CYS A 241 -14.78 -19.92 -4.16
CA CYS A 241 -13.96 -18.85 -4.70
C CYS A 241 -12.57 -18.87 -4.07
N ASP A 242 -11.54 -18.99 -4.91
CA ASP A 242 -10.13 -18.92 -4.52
C ASP A 242 -9.63 -17.48 -4.68
N TRP A 243 -9.26 -16.87 -3.56
CA TRP A 243 -8.70 -15.52 -3.50
C TRP A 243 -7.15 -15.52 -3.49
N GLY A 244 -6.53 -16.69 -3.66
CA GLY A 244 -5.09 -16.91 -3.62
C GLY A 244 -4.58 -17.17 -2.20
N TRP A 245 -3.33 -17.63 -2.12
CA TRP A 245 -2.62 -17.88 -0.85
C TRP A 245 -3.37 -18.77 0.14
N ASN A 246 -4.13 -19.75 -0.37
CA ASN A 246 -4.96 -20.67 0.40
C ASN A 246 -6.08 -19.97 1.20
N SER A 247 -6.55 -18.81 0.75
CA SER A 247 -7.73 -18.13 1.30
C SER A 247 -8.92 -18.33 0.36
N LEU A 248 -9.90 -19.10 0.82
CA LEU A 248 -11.08 -19.48 0.05
C LEU A 248 -12.36 -19.05 0.78
N THR A 249 -13.42 -18.81 0.01
CA THR A 249 -14.77 -18.64 0.55
C THR A 249 -15.69 -19.70 -0.03
N LEU A 250 -16.59 -20.25 0.80
CA LEU A 250 -17.61 -21.21 0.39
C LEU A 250 -18.99 -20.55 0.49
N GLN A 251 -19.67 -20.35 -0.64
CA GLN A 251 -21.03 -19.81 -0.66
C GLN A 251 -22.04 -20.93 -0.90
N SER A 252 -22.99 -21.12 0.01
CA SER A 252 -24.08 -22.08 -0.17
C SER A 252 -24.94 -21.67 -1.37
N LYS A 253 -25.19 -22.60 -2.29
CA LYS A 253 -26.08 -22.36 -3.45
C LYS A 253 -27.55 -22.33 -3.04
N SER A 254 -27.93 -22.99 -1.95
CA SER A 254 -29.32 -22.99 -1.49
C SER A 254 -29.72 -21.72 -0.75
N THR A 255 -28.81 -21.11 0.02
CA THR A 255 -29.11 -19.88 0.81
C THR A 255 -28.49 -18.61 0.23
N GLY A 256 -27.44 -18.71 -0.59
CA GLY A 256 -26.65 -17.57 -1.06
C GLY A 256 -25.68 -17.02 -0.02
N LYS A 257 -25.57 -17.65 1.16
CA LYS A 257 -24.73 -17.19 2.27
C LYS A 257 -23.36 -17.86 2.30
N PHE A 258 -22.37 -17.16 2.81
CA PHE A 258 -21.03 -17.68 3.05
C PHE A 258 -20.98 -18.55 4.30
N ALA A 259 -20.21 -19.64 4.21
CA ALA A 259 -19.79 -20.42 5.36
C ALA A 259 -18.86 -19.56 6.24
N THR A 260 -19.16 -19.48 7.53
CA THR A 260 -18.44 -18.63 8.49
C THR A 260 -18.28 -19.35 9.82
N SER A 261 -17.20 -19.02 10.54
CA SER A 261 -16.99 -19.40 11.94
C SER A 261 -17.43 -18.31 12.92
N ALA A 262 -18.52 -17.60 12.62
CA ALA A 262 -18.92 -16.37 13.30
C ALA A 262 -19.03 -16.48 14.83
N ASP A 263 -19.55 -17.61 15.32
CA ASP A 263 -19.73 -17.91 16.76
C ASP A 263 -18.48 -18.53 17.42
N ASP A 264 -17.38 -18.64 16.68
CA ASP A 264 -16.10 -19.28 17.08
C ASP A 264 -16.19 -20.77 17.43
N VAL A 265 -17.35 -21.40 17.23
CA VAL A 265 -17.60 -22.80 17.58
C VAL A 265 -17.99 -23.60 16.35
N HIS A 266 -18.96 -23.16 15.56
CA HIS A 266 -19.53 -23.92 14.45
C HIS A 266 -19.19 -23.27 13.11
N ILE A 267 -19.17 -24.09 12.06
CA ILE A 267 -19.21 -23.57 10.68
C ILE A 267 -20.66 -23.56 10.22
N ALA A 268 -21.18 -22.39 9.85
CA ALA A 268 -22.56 -22.21 9.38
C ALA A 268 -22.61 -21.36 8.11
N ALA A 269 -23.55 -21.66 7.21
CA ALA A 269 -23.84 -20.83 6.04
C ALA A 269 -24.70 -19.62 6.41
N ALA A 270 -24.12 -18.69 7.18
CA ALA A 270 -24.86 -17.65 7.89
C ALA A 270 -24.53 -16.20 7.46
N ALA A 271 -23.37 -15.97 6.84
CA ALA A 271 -22.89 -14.63 6.51
C ALA A 271 -23.36 -14.17 5.12
N ASP A 272 -23.87 -12.94 5.02
CA ASP A 272 -24.29 -12.34 3.74
C ASP A 272 -23.10 -11.87 2.89
N GLU A 273 -21.95 -11.59 3.52
CA GLU A 273 -20.71 -11.13 2.90
C GLU A 273 -19.49 -11.57 3.72
N ALA A 274 -18.33 -11.65 3.06
CA ALA A 274 -17.03 -11.82 3.74
C ALA A 274 -16.58 -10.45 4.28
N TYR A 275 -16.91 -10.18 5.54
CA TYR A 275 -16.71 -8.86 6.16
C TYR A 275 -16.57 -8.97 7.68
N GLY A 276 -15.71 -8.13 8.24
CA GLY A 276 -15.46 -8.03 9.68
C GLY A 276 -14.02 -7.64 9.94
N TRP A 277 -13.68 -7.29 11.18
CA TRP A 277 -12.28 -7.06 11.59
C TRP A 277 -11.44 -8.32 11.37
N HIS A 278 -12.02 -9.44 11.79
CA HIS A 278 -11.59 -10.79 11.41
C HIS A 278 -12.58 -11.31 10.37
N VAL A 279 -12.10 -11.58 9.15
CA VAL A 279 -12.95 -12.09 8.06
C VAL A 279 -13.15 -13.59 8.26
N LYS A 280 -14.15 -13.96 9.06
CA LYS A 280 -14.41 -15.33 9.52
C LYS A 280 -14.97 -16.25 8.43
N GLU A 281 -15.27 -15.69 7.27
CA GLU A 281 -15.71 -16.40 6.06
C GLU A 281 -14.54 -16.98 5.26
N VAL A 282 -13.30 -16.61 5.59
CA VAL A 282 -12.11 -17.21 5.00
C VAL A 282 -11.88 -18.59 5.61
N LEU A 283 -11.85 -19.59 4.73
CA LEU A 283 -11.45 -20.96 5.03
C LEU A 283 -10.20 -21.32 4.24
N ARG A 284 -9.37 -22.20 4.80
CA ARG A 284 -8.16 -22.72 4.15
C ARG A 284 -8.31 -24.21 3.95
N LEU A 285 -7.87 -24.71 2.80
CA LEU A 285 -7.92 -26.11 2.46
C LEU A 285 -6.51 -26.70 2.47
N ASP A 286 -6.32 -27.74 3.28
CA ASP A 286 -5.07 -28.48 3.36
C ASP A 286 -5.22 -29.80 2.58
N GLU A 287 -4.97 -29.75 1.28
CA GLU A 287 -4.99 -30.95 0.44
C GLU A 287 -3.91 -31.95 0.86
N LYS A 288 -4.29 -33.22 0.99
CA LYS A 288 -3.40 -34.33 1.37
C LYS A 288 -3.12 -35.23 0.17
N ALA A 289 -1.99 -35.93 0.22
CA ALA A 289 -1.54 -36.84 -0.85
C ALA A 289 -2.51 -38.01 -1.12
N ASP A 290 -3.40 -38.33 -0.18
CA ASP A 290 -4.43 -39.37 -0.32
C ASP A 290 -5.74 -38.85 -0.98
N GLY A 291 -5.77 -37.59 -1.40
CA GLY A 291 -6.94 -36.94 -2.02
C GLY A 291 -7.99 -36.46 -1.03
N THR A 292 -7.74 -36.53 0.28
CA THR A 292 -8.57 -35.85 1.29
C THR A 292 -8.08 -34.43 1.55
N THR A 293 -8.89 -33.62 2.20
CA THR A 293 -8.62 -32.22 2.51
C THR A 293 -8.96 -31.92 3.96
N GLY A 294 -8.04 -31.28 4.68
CA GLY A 294 -8.35 -30.63 5.96
C GLY A 294 -8.94 -29.24 5.71
N ILE A 295 -9.82 -28.77 6.60
CA ILE A 295 -10.35 -27.40 6.56
C ILE A 295 -9.83 -26.65 7.79
N ARG A 296 -9.39 -25.42 7.60
CA ARG A 296 -9.04 -24.50 8.69
C ARG A 296 -9.80 -23.18 8.56
N THR A 297 -10.05 -22.55 9.70
CA THR A 297 -10.59 -21.18 9.79
C THR A 297 -9.56 -20.13 9.40
N TRP A 298 -10.02 -18.89 9.29
CA TRP A 298 -9.25 -17.68 9.01
C TRP A 298 -7.99 -17.51 9.89
N ASP A 299 -8.07 -17.92 11.16
CA ASP A 299 -6.98 -17.90 12.17
C ASP A 299 -6.20 -19.23 12.24
N GLY A 300 -6.46 -20.17 11.33
CA GLY A 300 -5.70 -21.41 11.20
C GLY A 300 -6.14 -22.56 12.11
N LYS A 301 -7.23 -22.41 12.87
CA LYS A 301 -7.77 -23.49 13.70
C LYS A 301 -8.41 -24.59 12.81
N PRO A 302 -8.15 -25.88 13.09
CA PRO A 302 -8.78 -26.96 12.35
C PRO A 302 -10.31 -26.98 12.50
N VAL A 303 -11.00 -27.40 11.46
CA VAL A 303 -12.44 -27.73 11.48
C VAL A 303 -12.60 -29.25 11.48
N VAL A 304 -13.39 -29.76 12.43
CA VAL A 304 -13.60 -31.19 12.67
C VAL A 304 -15.08 -31.52 12.82
N LEU A 305 -15.45 -32.78 12.63
CA LEU A 305 -16.78 -33.29 12.95
C LEU A 305 -16.90 -33.64 14.44
N LYS A 306 -17.80 -32.96 15.17
CA LYS A 306 -18.16 -33.27 16.55
C LYS A 306 -19.61 -33.73 16.65
N GLU A 307 -19.86 -34.75 17.49
CA GLU A 307 -21.21 -35.25 17.76
C GLU A 307 -21.89 -34.36 18.81
N GLN A 308 -23.07 -33.84 18.47
CA GLN A 308 -23.90 -33.02 19.35
C GLN A 308 -25.38 -33.31 19.05
N ASP A 309 -26.15 -33.64 20.08
CA ASP A 309 -27.59 -33.96 19.97
C ASP A 309 -27.93 -35.01 18.89
N GLY A 310 -27.04 -36.01 18.72
CA GLY A 310 -27.20 -37.07 17.73
C GLY A 310 -26.89 -36.68 16.28
N LYS A 311 -26.32 -35.49 16.06
CA LYS A 311 -25.87 -34.97 14.76
C LYS A 311 -24.35 -34.81 14.77
N GLN A 312 -23.69 -34.99 13.62
CA GLN A 312 -22.26 -34.67 13.47
C GLN A 312 -22.10 -33.29 12.80
N LEU A 313 -21.67 -32.30 13.57
CA LEU A 313 -21.56 -30.90 13.15
C LEU A 313 -20.12 -30.53 12.81
N LEU A 314 -19.92 -29.69 11.80
CA LEU A 314 -18.63 -29.07 11.51
C LEU A 314 -18.36 -28.00 12.58
N THR A 315 -17.29 -28.21 13.33
CA THR A 315 -16.97 -27.45 14.54
C THR A 315 -15.50 -27.05 14.50
N VAL A 316 -15.18 -25.83 14.96
CA VAL A 316 -13.82 -25.37 15.19
C VAL A 316 -13.22 -26.18 16.34
N ALA A 317 -12.03 -26.74 16.13
CA ALA A 317 -11.33 -27.54 17.13
C ALA A 317 -10.87 -26.66 18.32
N GLU A 318 -10.96 -27.19 19.53
CA GLU A 318 -10.39 -26.54 20.73
C GLU A 318 -8.89 -26.89 20.86
N GLU A 319 -8.12 -26.16 21.68
CA GLU A 319 -6.68 -26.41 21.84
C GLU A 319 -6.36 -27.86 22.27
N GLU A 320 -7.24 -28.50 23.05
CA GLU A 320 -7.10 -29.90 23.47
C GLU A 320 -7.32 -30.91 22.33
N ASP A 321 -7.96 -30.51 21.22
CA ASP A 321 -8.18 -31.33 20.02
C ASP A 321 -6.99 -31.27 19.03
N THR A 322 -5.97 -30.44 19.30
CA THR A 322 -4.79 -30.23 18.46
C THR A 322 -3.51 -30.79 19.08
N PRO A 323 -2.83 -31.77 18.47
CA PRO A 323 -1.47 -32.13 18.89
C PRO A 323 -0.49 -31.05 18.42
N GLY A 324 -0.14 -30.13 19.31
CA GLY A 324 1.02 -29.24 19.25
C GLY A 324 1.22 -28.42 17.97
N THR A 325 0.87 -27.13 18.01
CA THR A 325 1.40 -26.12 17.07
C THR A 325 1.87 -24.89 17.82
N ALA A 326 3.15 -24.55 17.60
CA ALA A 326 3.75 -23.29 17.99
C ALA A 326 3.50 -22.24 16.89
N GLY A 327 3.22 -21.00 17.31
CA GLY A 327 3.60 -19.76 16.64
C GLY A 327 2.90 -19.40 15.33
N ASN A 328 2.19 -18.28 15.36
CA ASN A 328 1.63 -17.60 14.19
C ASN A 328 2.71 -17.31 13.13
N ASN A 329 2.27 -17.33 11.86
CA ASN A 329 3.02 -16.94 10.66
C ASN A 329 4.12 -17.90 10.19
N ALA A 330 3.74 -19.14 9.93
CA ALA A 330 4.33 -19.92 8.83
C ALA A 330 3.32 -20.99 8.39
N VAL A 331 3.04 -21.05 7.08
CA VAL A 331 2.40 -22.21 6.46
C VAL A 331 3.43 -23.36 6.51
N SER A 332 3.55 -24.02 7.66
CA SER A 332 4.30 -25.26 7.75
C SER A 332 3.37 -26.42 7.42
N ALA A 333 3.59 -26.96 6.21
CA ALA A 333 3.02 -28.22 5.77
C ALA A 333 3.63 -29.37 6.60
N ALA A 334 3.11 -29.60 7.81
CA ALA A 334 3.17 -30.87 8.52
C ALA A 334 2.52 -30.72 9.91
N ASN A 335 1.29 -31.21 10.07
CA ASN A 335 0.99 -32.05 11.23
C ASN A 335 -0.26 -32.92 11.04
N SER A 336 -0.01 -34.22 11.02
CA SER A 336 -0.91 -35.35 10.81
C SER A 336 -1.49 -35.84 12.15
N GLY A 337 -2.41 -35.07 12.73
CA GLY A 337 -2.79 -35.24 14.14
C GLY A 337 -4.27 -35.49 14.48
N SER A 338 -5.22 -35.24 13.59
CA SER A 338 -6.63 -35.61 13.84
C SER A 338 -6.98 -36.82 12.98
N GLY A 339 -7.40 -37.94 13.60
CA GLY A 339 -8.00 -39.07 12.89
C GLY A 339 -9.19 -38.64 12.01
N ASP A 340 -9.80 -39.59 11.29
CA ASP A 340 -10.81 -39.44 10.22
C ASP A 340 -11.87 -38.31 10.35
N LYS A 341 -12.12 -37.77 11.55
CA LYS A 341 -13.07 -36.68 11.84
C LYS A 341 -12.69 -35.28 11.29
N GLY A 342 -11.43 -35.04 10.94
CA GLY A 342 -10.97 -33.76 10.37
C GLY A 342 -10.62 -33.82 8.87
N ALA A 343 -10.96 -34.93 8.21
CA ALA A 343 -10.67 -35.15 6.80
C ALA A 343 -11.96 -35.13 5.97
N PHE A 344 -11.93 -34.37 4.88
CA PHE A 344 -13.05 -34.21 3.97
C PHE A 344 -12.66 -34.53 2.52
N LYS A 345 -13.65 -34.70 1.65
CA LYS A 345 -13.48 -34.76 0.20
C LYS A 345 -14.36 -33.68 -0.44
N LEU A 346 -13.84 -33.01 -1.45
CA LEU A 346 -14.56 -32.01 -2.23
C LEU A 346 -14.91 -32.64 -3.58
N ASP A 347 -16.16 -33.09 -3.72
CA ASP A 347 -16.64 -33.63 -4.99
C ASP A 347 -17.10 -32.47 -5.88
N VAL A 348 -16.43 -32.28 -7.02
CA VAL A 348 -16.81 -31.24 -7.99
C VAL A 348 -18.12 -31.65 -8.67
N ALA A 349 -19.21 -30.94 -8.34
CA ALA A 349 -20.52 -31.10 -8.96
C ALA A 349 -20.64 -30.31 -10.26
N VAL A 350 -20.04 -29.11 -10.32
CA VAL A 350 -19.87 -28.31 -11.53
C VAL A 350 -18.43 -27.84 -11.61
N ASP A 351 -17.76 -28.17 -12.70
CA ASP A 351 -16.46 -27.61 -13.05
C ASP A 351 -16.67 -26.18 -13.59
N GLY A 352 -16.25 -25.19 -12.80
CA GLY A 352 -16.45 -23.77 -13.09
C GLY A 352 -15.65 -23.31 -14.30
N ILE A 353 -14.44 -23.84 -14.48
CA ILE A 353 -13.58 -23.53 -15.63
C ILE A 353 -14.22 -24.11 -16.89
N ALA A 354 -14.70 -25.36 -16.85
CA ALA A 354 -15.40 -25.96 -17.98
C ALA A 354 -16.66 -25.17 -18.37
N ALA A 355 -17.42 -24.68 -17.38
CA ALA A 355 -18.58 -23.82 -17.62
C ALA A 355 -18.19 -22.47 -18.25
N ALA A 356 -17.11 -21.85 -17.79
CA ALA A 356 -16.57 -20.62 -18.38
C ALA A 356 -16.08 -20.82 -19.82
N VAL A 357 -15.38 -21.92 -20.09
CA VAL A 357 -14.96 -22.33 -21.43
C VAL A 357 -16.17 -22.53 -22.36
N ALA A 358 -17.23 -23.18 -21.88
CA ALA A 358 -18.45 -23.37 -22.66
C ALA A 358 -19.13 -22.02 -22.98
N ALA A 359 -19.27 -21.13 -21.98
CA ALA A 359 -19.83 -19.80 -22.18
C ALA A 359 -19.00 -18.97 -23.18
N ALA A 360 -17.67 -19.01 -23.07
CA ALA A 360 -16.75 -18.30 -23.95
C ALA A 360 -16.83 -18.78 -25.41
N ARG A 361 -17.03 -20.08 -25.66
CA ARG A 361 -17.21 -20.64 -27.01
C ARG A 361 -18.48 -20.17 -27.70
N GLU A 362 -19.52 -19.91 -26.92
CA GLU A 362 -20.84 -19.48 -27.43
C GLU A 362 -20.97 -17.96 -27.58
N ALA A 363 -20.01 -17.20 -27.05
CA ALA A 363 -19.99 -15.75 -27.09
C ALA A 363 -19.04 -15.23 -28.17
N GLU A 364 -19.39 -14.11 -28.81
CA GLU A 364 -18.47 -13.41 -29.71
C GLU A 364 -17.32 -12.75 -28.94
N THR A 365 -17.58 -12.34 -27.70
CA THR A 365 -16.60 -11.70 -26.81
C THR A 365 -16.76 -12.24 -25.39
N ALA A 366 -15.64 -12.58 -24.75
CA ALA A 366 -15.59 -12.92 -23.33
C ALA A 366 -15.02 -11.74 -22.53
N ILE A 367 -15.70 -11.34 -21.47
CA ILE A 367 -15.25 -10.27 -20.56
C ILE A 367 -15.00 -10.94 -19.21
N VAL A 368 -13.73 -11.07 -18.85
CA VAL A 368 -13.28 -11.85 -17.70
C VAL A 368 -12.87 -10.91 -16.57
N PHE A 369 -13.60 -10.98 -15.45
CA PHE A 369 -13.45 -10.16 -14.27
C PHE A 369 -12.58 -10.88 -13.23
N VAL A 370 -11.43 -10.31 -12.91
CA VAL A 370 -10.42 -10.84 -11.97
C VAL A 370 -9.94 -9.76 -11.01
N GLY A 371 -9.22 -10.12 -9.96
CA GLY A 371 -8.67 -9.20 -8.97
C GLY A 371 -8.75 -9.74 -7.54
N ASN A 372 -9.18 -8.92 -6.59
CA ASN A 372 -9.28 -9.31 -5.17
C ASN A 372 -10.64 -8.96 -4.55
N ASN A 373 -10.92 -9.59 -3.41
CA ASN A 373 -11.84 -9.06 -2.41
C ASN A 373 -11.06 -8.06 -1.54
N PRO A 374 -11.59 -6.86 -1.23
CA PRO A 374 -10.84 -5.81 -0.53
C PRO A 374 -10.47 -6.12 0.92
N LEU A 375 -11.01 -7.20 1.51
CA LEU A 375 -10.75 -7.60 2.90
C LEU A 375 -10.04 -8.96 3.00
N ILE A 376 -9.77 -9.63 1.89
CA ILE A 376 -9.09 -10.94 1.87
C ILE A 376 -7.68 -10.78 1.31
N ASN A 377 -6.70 -11.32 2.05
CA ASN A 377 -5.27 -11.29 1.72
C ASN A 377 -4.59 -9.91 1.69
N GLY A 378 -5.33 -8.80 1.79
CA GLY A 378 -4.75 -7.46 1.85
C GLY A 378 -5.72 -6.47 2.47
N LYS A 379 -5.46 -6.04 3.70
CA LYS A 379 -6.27 -5.10 4.48
C LYS A 379 -5.41 -4.50 5.59
N GLU A 380 -5.94 -3.57 6.36
CA GLU A 380 -5.27 -3.16 7.60
C GLU A 380 -5.00 -4.39 8.50
N GLU A 381 -3.81 -4.38 9.14
CA GLU A 381 -3.15 -5.52 9.83
C GLU A 381 -2.62 -6.64 8.93
N THR A 382 -2.78 -6.58 7.60
CA THR A 382 -2.39 -7.69 6.71
C THR A 382 -1.91 -7.21 5.35
N ASP A 383 -0.59 -7.26 5.14
CA ASP A 383 0.01 -7.10 3.82
C ASP A 383 -0.23 -8.34 2.94
N ARG A 384 -0.32 -8.13 1.62
CA ARG A 384 -0.38 -9.25 0.67
C ARG A 384 0.91 -10.05 0.69
N PRO A 385 0.84 -11.40 0.63
CA PRO A 385 2.05 -12.20 0.47
C PRO A 385 2.69 -12.07 -0.92
N GLY A 386 1.99 -11.49 -1.90
CA GLY A 386 2.51 -11.26 -3.25
C GLY A 386 1.52 -10.49 -4.14
N TYR A 387 1.93 -10.30 -5.41
CA TYR A 387 1.21 -9.46 -6.38
C TYR A 387 0.48 -10.25 -7.46
N THR A 388 0.62 -11.57 -7.49
CA THR A 388 -0.04 -12.41 -8.49
C THR A 388 -1.56 -12.34 -8.35
N LEU A 389 -2.28 -12.70 -9.42
CA LEU A 389 -3.67 -13.10 -9.27
C LEU A 389 -3.75 -14.41 -8.48
N ALA A 390 -4.93 -14.71 -7.94
CA ALA A 390 -5.20 -16.05 -7.46
C ALA A 390 -4.97 -17.05 -8.62
N ALA A 391 -4.36 -18.20 -8.32
CA ALA A 391 -3.98 -19.17 -9.34
C ALA A 391 -5.19 -19.62 -10.18
N ALA A 392 -6.34 -19.83 -9.54
CA ALA A 392 -7.60 -20.16 -10.22
C ALA A 392 -8.06 -19.07 -11.20
N GLN A 393 -7.85 -17.79 -10.88
CA GLN A 393 -8.24 -16.67 -11.75
C GLN A 393 -7.30 -16.53 -12.95
N GLU A 394 -6.00 -16.75 -12.78
CA GLU A 394 -5.06 -16.78 -13.91
C GLU A 394 -5.33 -17.99 -14.82
N GLN A 395 -5.63 -19.16 -14.24
CA GLN A 395 -6.06 -20.34 -15.00
C GLN A 395 -7.35 -20.06 -15.78
N LEU A 396 -8.34 -19.41 -15.16
CA LEU A 396 -9.59 -19.04 -15.81
C LEU A 396 -9.34 -18.18 -17.06
N LEU A 397 -8.46 -17.16 -16.97
CA LEU A 397 -8.07 -16.33 -18.11
C LEU A 397 -7.44 -17.16 -19.24
N LYS A 398 -6.51 -18.05 -18.90
CA LYS A 398 -5.80 -18.91 -19.87
C LYS A 398 -6.75 -19.84 -20.61
N GLU A 399 -7.62 -20.53 -19.89
CA GLU A 399 -8.55 -21.52 -20.46
C GLU A 399 -9.64 -20.86 -21.31
N VAL A 400 -10.16 -19.71 -20.89
CA VAL A 400 -11.12 -18.91 -21.68
C VAL A 400 -10.47 -18.41 -22.98
N TYR A 401 -9.27 -17.84 -22.90
CA TYR A 401 -8.54 -17.35 -24.08
C TYR A 401 -8.20 -18.47 -25.08
N ALA A 402 -7.89 -19.67 -24.60
CA ALA A 402 -7.57 -20.82 -25.45
C ALA A 402 -8.73 -21.21 -26.39
N VAL A 403 -9.98 -20.89 -26.03
CA VAL A 403 -11.17 -21.22 -26.83
C VAL A 403 -11.82 -20.01 -27.50
N ASN A 404 -11.53 -18.80 -27.03
CA ASN A 404 -12.00 -17.56 -27.61
C ASN A 404 -10.90 -16.49 -27.49
N PRO A 405 -10.28 -16.02 -28.59
CA PRO A 405 -9.22 -15.00 -28.52
C PRO A 405 -9.75 -13.57 -28.28
N ASN A 406 -11.07 -13.34 -28.36
CA ASN A 406 -11.71 -12.04 -28.10
C ASN A 406 -12.01 -11.88 -26.60
N VAL A 407 -10.94 -11.89 -25.79
CA VAL A 407 -11.04 -11.74 -24.33
C VAL A 407 -10.67 -10.32 -23.92
N ILE A 408 -11.52 -9.70 -23.10
CA ILE A 408 -11.18 -8.48 -22.37
C ILE A 408 -11.04 -8.85 -20.90
N ALA A 409 -9.87 -8.59 -20.31
CA ALA A 409 -9.70 -8.71 -18.86
C ALA A 409 -10.12 -7.40 -18.17
N VAL A 410 -10.98 -7.47 -17.18
CA VAL A 410 -11.32 -6.37 -16.28
C VAL A 410 -10.79 -6.72 -14.89
N VAL A 411 -9.81 -5.96 -14.42
CA VAL A 411 -9.15 -6.15 -13.13
C VAL A 411 -9.78 -5.19 -12.14
N ILE A 412 -10.48 -5.72 -11.14
CA ILE A 412 -11.05 -4.95 -10.03
C ILE A 412 -10.20 -5.22 -8.78
N GLY A 413 -9.46 -4.23 -8.30
CA GLY A 413 -8.68 -4.46 -7.09
C GLY A 413 -7.98 -3.25 -6.48
N SER A 414 -7.55 -3.42 -5.24
CA SER A 414 -7.08 -2.35 -4.35
C SER A 414 -5.61 -1.95 -4.58
N TYR A 415 -4.87 -2.70 -5.38
CA TYR A 415 -3.40 -2.62 -5.46
C TYR A 415 -2.87 -3.12 -6.82
N PRO A 416 -1.58 -2.96 -7.12
CA PRO A 416 -0.96 -3.52 -8.33
C PRO A 416 -1.05 -5.05 -8.40
N PHE A 417 -1.07 -5.57 -9.64
CA PHE A 417 -1.03 -7.00 -9.92
C PHE A 417 0.06 -7.35 -10.93
N GLU A 418 0.70 -8.51 -10.74
CA GLU A 418 1.57 -9.10 -11.74
C GLU A 418 0.71 -9.76 -12.83
N LEU A 419 0.62 -9.13 -13.99
CA LEU A 419 -0.27 -9.51 -15.11
C LEU A 419 0.50 -9.88 -16.39
N ASN A 420 1.70 -10.43 -16.25
CA ASN A 420 2.61 -10.72 -17.36
C ASN A 420 1.94 -11.51 -18.50
N TRP A 421 1.26 -12.61 -18.14
CA TRP A 421 0.58 -13.45 -19.14
C TRP A 421 -0.53 -12.69 -19.86
N ALA A 422 -1.35 -11.93 -19.13
CA ALA A 422 -2.44 -11.14 -19.71
C ALA A 422 -1.92 -10.02 -20.63
N GLN A 423 -0.86 -9.34 -20.22
CA GLN A 423 -0.19 -8.33 -21.02
C GLN A 423 0.38 -8.90 -22.33
N GLU A 424 0.89 -10.14 -22.33
CA GLU A 424 1.41 -10.78 -23.54
C GLU A 424 0.28 -11.26 -24.48
N HIS A 425 -0.80 -11.84 -23.94
CA HIS A 425 -1.75 -12.62 -24.74
C HIS A 425 -3.07 -11.89 -25.04
N LEU A 426 -3.60 -11.11 -24.10
CA LEU A 426 -4.95 -10.57 -24.23
C LEU A 426 -4.98 -9.32 -25.09
N PRO A 427 -6.01 -9.11 -25.91
CA PRO A 427 -6.11 -7.91 -26.73
C PRO A 427 -6.43 -6.65 -25.91
N ALA A 428 -7.11 -6.76 -24.76
CA ALA A 428 -7.37 -5.62 -23.89
C ALA A 428 -7.37 -5.97 -22.40
N VAL A 429 -6.87 -5.04 -21.59
CA VAL A 429 -6.85 -5.11 -20.13
C VAL A 429 -7.31 -3.76 -19.57
N VAL A 430 -8.34 -3.79 -18.73
CA VAL A 430 -8.92 -2.64 -18.04
C VAL A 430 -8.70 -2.82 -16.54
N TYR A 431 -8.36 -1.74 -15.83
CA TYR A 431 -8.20 -1.74 -14.38
C TYR A 431 -9.09 -0.67 -13.73
N LEU A 432 -9.68 -1.02 -12.58
CA LEU A 432 -10.26 -0.06 -11.64
C LEU A 432 -10.12 -0.56 -10.20
N ALA A 433 -10.15 0.37 -9.26
CA ALA A 433 -10.34 0.06 -7.85
C ALA A 433 -11.79 -0.38 -7.56
N HIS A 434 -12.08 -0.75 -6.31
CA HIS A 434 -13.45 -0.98 -5.85
C HIS A 434 -14.24 0.36 -5.85
N ALA A 435 -14.91 0.65 -6.96
CA ALA A 435 -15.51 1.96 -7.27
C ALA A 435 -16.97 2.13 -6.79
N GLY A 436 -17.36 1.47 -5.69
CA GLY A 436 -18.65 1.67 -5.03
C GLY A 436 -19.90 1.34 -5.86
N GLN A 437 -21.02 1.96 -5.50
CA GLN A 437 -22.38 1.61 -5.96
C GLN A 437 -22.59 1.67 -7.49
N GLU A 438 -21.81 2.49 -8.20
CA GLU A 438 -21.92 2.72 -9.66
C GLU A 438 -20.85 1.97 -10.49
N LEU A 439 -20.07 1.09 -9.85
CA LEU A 439 -18.99 0.34 -10.48
C LEU A 439 -19.40 -0.30 -11.81
N GLY A 440 -20.52 -1.03 -11.83
CA GLY A 440 -20.98 -1.75 -13.02
C GLY A 440 -21.30 -0.83 -14.19
N ASN A 441 -21.98 0.29 -13.93
CA ASN A 441 -22.31 1.28 -14.96
C ASN A 441 -21.04 1.90 -15.55
N ALA A 442 -20.10 2.34 -14.70
CA ALA A 442 -18.84 2.92 -15.15
C ALA A 442 -18.03 1.96 -16.04
N VAL A 443 -17.91 0.69 -15.62
CA VAL A 443 -17.23 -0.35 -16.40
C VAL A 443 -17.94 -0.57 -17.73
N ALA A 444 -19.27 -0.68 -17.74
CA ALA A 444 -20.03 -0.88 -18.97
C ALA A 444 -19.90 0.31 -19.92
N ASP A 445 -19.93 1.55 -19.43
CA ASP A 445 -19.76 2.75 -20.26
C ASP A 445 -18.39 2.79 -20.95
N VAL A 446 -17.32 2.40 -20.24
CA VAL A 446 -15.99 2.27 -20.84
C VAL A 446 -15.98 1.14 -21.86
N LEU A 447 -16.40 -0.06 -21.48
CA LEU A 447 -16.36 -1.23 -22.35
C LEU A 447 -17.12 -1.01 -23.67
N PHE A 448 -18.23 -0.26 -23.66
CA PHE A 448 -19.04 0.02 -24.84
C PHE A 448 -18.80 1.39 -25.50
N GLY A 449 -17.86 2.18 -24.98
CA GLY A 449 -17.43 3.44 -25.59
C GLY A 449 -18.38 4.62 -25.35
N ASP A 450 -19.31 4.52 -24.39
CA ASP A 450 -20.11 5.65 -23.91
C ASP A 450 -19.25 6.63 -23.09
N PHE A 451 -18.11 6.16 -22.58
CA PHE A 451 -17.08 6.98 -21.96
C PHE A 451 -15.68 6.54 -22.43
N ALA A 452 -14.88 7.49 -22.91
CA ALA A 452 -13.47 7.23 -23.23
C ALA A 452 -12.62 7.31 -21.95
N PRO A 453 -11.98 6.21 -21.51
CA PRO A 453 -11.23 6.21 -20.25
C PRO A 453 -10.02 7.14 -20.35
N ALA A 454 -9.71 7.82 -19.25
CA ALA A 454 -8.54 8.69 -19.10
C ALA A 454 -7.93 8.61 -17.69
N GLY A 455 -8.25 7.55 -16.94
CA GLY A 455 -7.59 7.23 -15.69
C GLY A 455 -6.12 6.87 -15.95
N LYS A 456 -5.25 7.24 -15.00
CA LYS A 456 -3.81 6.97 -15.05
C LYS A 456 -3.39 6.25 -13.76
N LEU A 457 -2.45 5.32 -13.86
CA LEU A 457 -1.89 4.64 -12.69
C LEU A 457 -1.16 5.64 -11.79
N ASN A 458 -1.45 5.60 -10.50
CA ASN A 458 -0.75 6.37 -9.46
C ASN A 458 0.45 5.60 -8.86
N MET A 459 0.71 4.37 -9.33
CA MET A 459 1.77 3.50 -8.86
C MET A 459 2.42 2.77 -10.04
N THR A 460 3.72 2.49 -9.93
CA THR A 460 4.41 1.61 -10.88
C THR A 460 4.02 0.16 -10.61
N TRP A 461 3.65 -0.58 -11.65
CA TRP A 461 3.40 -2.02 -11.60
C TRP A 461 4.62 -2.76 -12.13
N TYR A 462 5.15 -3.67 -11.33
CA TYR A 462 6.37 -4.42 -11.60
C TYR A 462 6.04 -5.75 -12.27
N SER A 463 6.94 -6.24 -13.12
CA SER A 463 6.77 -7.53 -13.79
C SER A 463 7.32 -8.70 -12.97
N GLN A 464 8.27 -8.45 -12.07
CA GLN A 464 8.94 -9.49 -11.27
C GLN A 464 9.34 -8.91 -9.91
N ILE A 465 8.36 -8.75 -9.01
CA ILE A 465 8.57 -7.91 -7.83
C ILE A 465 9.69 -8.41 -6.90
N GLU A 466 9.81 -9.74 -6.72
CA GLU A 466 10.86 -10.35 -5.89
C GLU A 466 12.28 -10.08 -6.40
N GLN A 467 12.42 -9.74 -7.68
CA GLN A 467 13.71 -9.47 -8.34
C GLN A 467 13.93 -7.96 -8.51
N GLN A 468 12.84 -7.20 -8.70
CA GLN A 468 12.87 -5.78 -9.04
C GLN A 468 12.80 -4.86 -7.82
N LEU A 469 12.34 -5.33 -6.67
CA LEU A 469 12.22 -4.55 -5.43
C LEU A 469 13.01 -5.17 -4.28
N THR A 470 13.41 -4.30 -3.35
CA THR A 470 13.97 -4.70 -2.06
C THR A 470 12.88 -5.11 -1.07
N ASP A 471 13.31 -5.56 0.11
CA ASP A 471 12.42 -5.92 1.21
C ASP A 471 11.42 -4.78 1.54
N ILE A 472 10.20 -5.13 1.96
CA ILE A 472 9.16 -4.15 2.26
C ILE A 472 9.57 -3.17 3.36
N LEU A 473 10.47 -3.58 4.26
CA LEU A 473 11.01 -2.77 5.36
C LEU A 473 12.22 -1.93 4.96
N ASP A 474 12.69 -2.00 3.71
CA ASP A 474 13.76 -1.14 3.20
C ASP A 474 13.20 0.16 2.61
N TYR A 475 13.26 1.22 3.41
CA TYR A 475 12.74 2.55 3.05
C TYR A 475 13.75 3.42 2.26
N ASP A 476 14.97 2.95 1.98
CA ASP A 476 15.88 3.69 1.09
C ASP A 476 15.47 3.51 -0.37
N ILE A 477 14.62 4.42 -0.85
CA ILE A 477 14.13 4.40 -2.22
C ILE A 477 15.23 4.69 -3.26
N ILE A 478 16.33 5.33 -2.87
CA ILE A 478 17.43 5.71 -3.78
C ILE A 478 18.29 4.48 -4.02
N LYS A 479 18.76 3.85 -2.95
CA LYS A 479 19.63 2.66 -3.02
C LYS A 479 18.87 1.42 -3.43
N GLY A 480 17.65 1.26 -2.93
CA GLY A 480 16.72 0.21 -3.34
C GLY A 480 16.15 0.42 -4.75
N LYS A 481 16.46 1.55 -5.41
CA LYS A 481 15.99 1.91 -6.76
C LYS A 481 14.47 1.78 -6.91
N ARG A 482 13.73 2.14 -5.86
CA ARG A 482 12.28 1.96 -5.79
C ARG A 482 11.57 3.14 -6.44
N THR A 483 10.30 2.92 -6.79
CA THR A 483 9.41 3.90 -7.43
C THR A 483 9.88 4.34 -8.81
N TYR A 484 9.02 4.99 -9.59
CA TYR A 484 9.43 5.55 -10.89
C TYR A 484 10.55 6.62 -10.78
N LEU A 485 10.83 7.14 -9.57
CA LEU A 485 11.85 8.15 -9.31
C LEU A 485 13.27 7.59 -9.48
N TYR A 486 13.53 6.33 -9.10
CA TYR A 486 14.87 5.74 -9.10
C TYR A 486 14.94 4.36 -9.77
N PHE A 487 13.81 3.82 -10.21
CA PHE A 487 13.75 2.54 -10.90
C PHE A 487 14.43 2.61 -12.27
N GLU A 488 15.34 1.67 -12.52
CA GLU A 488 16.19 1.61 -13.71
C GLU A 488 15.79 0.46 -14.66
N ASP A 489 14.97 -0.47 -14.19
CA ASP A 489 14.46 -1.60 -14.98
C ASP A 489 13.17 -1.24 -15.74
N THR A 490 12.61 -2.20 -16.49
CA THR A 490 11.36 -2.03 -17.23
C THR A 490 10.15 -2.43 -16.36
N PRO A 491 9.19 -1.51 -16.11
CA PRO A 491 7.97 -1.85 -15.40
C PRO A 491 6.98 -2.59 -16.31
N LEU A 492 6.08 -3.37 -15.73
CA LEU A 492 4.94 -3.95 -16.44
C LEU A 492 3.98 -2.85 -16.91
N TYR A 493 3.60 -1.96 -15.98
CA TYR A 493 2.92 -0.71 -16.30
C TYR A 493 3.57 0.45 -15.54
N PRO A 494 4.06 1.48 -16.22
CA PRO A 494 4.75 2.60 -15.57
C PRO A 494 3.81 3.49 -14.78
N PHE A 495 4.36 4.26 -13.82
CA PHE A 495 3.63 5.35 -13.18
C PHE A 495 3.04 6.30 -14.25
N GLY A 496 1.80 6.73 -14.05
CA GLY A 496 1.09 7.60 -14.96
C GLY A 496 0.56 6.92 -16.22
N HIS A 497 0.70 5.60 -16.36
CA HIS A 497 0.22 4.85 -17.54
C HIS A 497 -1.31 4.76 -17.57
N GLY A 498 -1.88 4.84 -18.77
CA GLY A 498 -3.32 4.69 -19.01
C GLY A 498 -3.67 5.18 -20.40
N LEU A 499 -4.24 4.29 -21.21
CA LEU A 499 -4.64 4.57 -22.58
C LEU A 499 -6.02 5.23 -22.63
N THR A 500 -6.36 5.77 -23.80
CA THR A 500 -7.71 6.28 -24.12
C THR A 500 -8.12 5.83 -25.52
N TYR A 501 -9.34 6.16 -25.97
CA TYR A 501 -9.87 5.75 -27.28
C TYR A 501 -9.51 6.68 -28.43
N ALA A 502 -8.79 7.76 -28.16
CA ALA A 502 -8.24 8.65 -29.17
C ALA A 502 -6.72 8.82 -29.02
N PRO A 503 -5.95 8.91 -30.12
CA PRO A 503 -4.57 9.35 -30.05
C PRO A 503 -4.51 10.85 -29.72
N PHE A 504 -3.54 11.24 -28.88
CA PHE A 504 -3.23 12.63 -28.60
C PHE A 504 -1.84 12.99 -29.14
N SER A 505 -1.66 14.19 -29.70
CA SER A 505 -0.34 14.74 -30.03
C SER A 505 0.05 15.83 -29.06
N PHE A 506 1.35 15.94 -28.80
CA PHE A 506 1.96 16.97 -27.98
C PHE A 506 2.84 17.80 -28.91
N ASP A 507 2.41 19.03 -29.21
CA ASP A 507 2.93 19.77 -30.36
C ASP A 507 4.05 20.75 -29.97
N SER A 508 4.04 21.27 -28.74
CA SER A 508 5.06 22.18 -28.23
C SER A 508 5.09 22.24 -26.71
N LEU A 509 6.28 22.40 -26.13
CA LEU A 509 6.52 22.66 -24.71
C LEU A 509 7.34 23.95 -24.59
N GLN A 510 6.82 24.93 -23.86
CA GLN A 510 7.49 26.21 -23.59
C GLN A 510 7.54 26.46 -22.10
N ILE A 511 8.68 26.91 -21.59
CA ILE A 511 8.88 27.23 -20.18
C ILE A 511 9.14 28.73 -20.05
N ALA A 512 8.42 29.40 -19.16
CA ALA A 512 8.62 30.81 -18.83
C ALA A 512 8.64 31.01 -17.31
N PRO A 513 9.34 32.01 -16.78
CA PRO A 513 9.20 32.40 -15.36
C PRO A 513 7.75 32.73 -15.02
N ALA A 514 7.30 32.39 -13.82
CA ALA A 514 5.98 32.79 -13.35
C ALA A 514 5.93 34.31 -13.07
N GLU A 515 4.85 34.98 -13.47
CA GLU A 515 4.71 36.44 -13.26
C GLU A 515 4.53 36.83 -11.77
N ALA A 516 3.99 35.92 -10.96
CA ALA A 516 3.69 36.14 -9.55
C ALA A 516 4.12 34.93 -8.69
N GLY A 517 5.43 34.78 -8.45
CA GLY A 517 5.96 33.77 -7.53
C GLY A 517 7.38 33.31 -7.85
N GLU A 518 7.92 32.46 -6.97
CA GLU A 518 9.17 31.73 -7.21
C GLU A 518 8.87 30.45 -8.00
N GLY A 519 9.19 30.43 -9.29
CA GLY A 519 8.96 29.25 -10.14
C GLY A 519 8.77 29.57 -11.62
N TRP A 520 8.16 28.62 -12.33
CA TRP A 520 7.96 28.67 -13.78
C TRP A 520 6.56 28.20 -14.19
N ILE A 521 6.16 28.53 -15.41
CA ILE A 521 4.97 28.02 -16.08
C ILE A 521 5.41 27.22 -17.30
N ALA A 522 5.01 25.95 -17.35
CA ALA A 522 5.12 25.13 -18.54
C ALA A 522 3.83 25.21 -19.36
N SER A 523 3.94 25.67 -20.60
CA SER A 523 2.85 25.70 -21.58
C SER A 523 3.00 24.54 -22.56
N VAL A 524 2.08 23.58 -22.50
CA VAL A 524 2.06 22.38 -23.35
C VAL A 524 0.88 22.46 -24.32
N ARG A 525 1.15 22.43 -25.63
CA ARG A 525 0.08 22.34 -26.62
C ARG A 525 -0.25 20.87 -26.88
N VAL A 526 -1.52 20.52 -26.68
CA VAL A 526 -2.03 19.15 -26.83
C VAL A 526 -3.22 19.15 -27.76
N THR A 527 -3.28 18.15 -28.64
CA THR A 527 -4.34 18.00 -29.64
C THR A 527 -4.94 16.59 -29.58
N ASN A 528 -6.27 16.48 -29.56
CA ASN A 528 -6.94 15.20 -29.81
C ASN A 528 -6.87 14.91 -31.31
N ALA A 529 -5.96 14.02 -31.71
CA ALA A 529 -5.75 13.64 -33.11
C ALA A 529 -6.71 12.54 -33.58
N GLY A 530 -7.66 12.12 -32.73
CA GLY A 530 -8.63 11.09 -33.02
C GLY A 530 -9.91 11.57 -33.69
N ILE A 531 -10.90 10.67 -33.69
CA ILE A 531 -12.23 10.88 -34.27
C ILE A 531 -13.36 10.78 -33.23
N VAL A 532 -13.00 10.60 -31.96
CA VAL A 532 -13.93 10.56 -30.81
C VAL A 532 -13.48 11.57 -29.77
N GLU A 533 -14.41 12.10 -29.00
CA GLU A 533 -14.11 12.85 -27.79
C GLU A 533 -13.40 11.93 -26.78
N ALA A 534 -12.35 12.45 -26.15
CA ALA A 534 -11.55 11.70 -25.19
C ALA A 534 -10.85 12.64 -24.21
N GLY A 535 -10.45 12.08 -23.07
CA GLY A 535 -9.61 12.75 -22.09
C GLY A 535 -8.13 12.37 -22.23
N GLU A 536 -7.24 13.26 -21.81
CA GLU A 536 -5.81 13.00 -21.62
C GLU A 536 -5.35 13.68 -20.32
N VAL A 537 -4.36 13.10 -19.65
CA VAL A 537 -3.67 13.72 -18.51
C VAL A 537 -2.25 14.08 -18.96
N VAL A 538 -2.03 15.37 -19.18
CA VAL A 538 -0.72 15.94 -19.51
C VAL A 538 0.12 15.88 -18.25
N GLN A 539 1.20 15.09 -18.26
CA GLN A 539 2.09 14.91 -17.12
C GLN A 539 3.41 15.62 -17.40
N LEU A 540 3.87 16.41 -16.43
CA LEU A 540 5.12 17.15 -16.49
C LEU A 540 6.10 16.62 -15.44
N TYR A 541 7.27 16.19 -15.90
CA TYR A 541 8.34 15.68 -15.07
C TYR A 541 9.58 16.57 -15.14
N ALA A 542 10.35 16.59 -14.07
CA ALA A 542 11.67 17.23 -14.01
C ALA A 542 12.76 16.21 -13.69
N HIS A 543 13.96 16.46 -14.18
CA HIS A 543 15.18 15.74 -13.85
C HIS A 543 16.36 16.71 -13.84
N ALA A 544 17.09 16.80 -12.72
CA ALA A 544 18.34 17.54 -12.67
C ALA A 544 19.44 16.73 -13.38
N ILE A 545 19.93 17.23 -14.52
CA ILE A 545 20.95 16.55 -15.34
C ILE A 545 22.28 16.49 -14.59
N THR A 546 22.59 17.55 -13.85
CA THR A 546 23.80 17.67 -13.03
C THR A 546 23.39 17.99 -11.60
N SER A 547 23.89 17.20 -10.65
CA SER A 547 23.70 17.44 -9.21
C SER A 547 24.82 16.77 -8.44
N ARG A 548 25.20 17.34 -7.29
CA ARG A 548 26.16 16.72 -6.36
C ARG A 548 25.67 15.36 -5.83
N VAL A 549 24.36 15.24 -5.60
CA VAL A 549 23.73 14.03 -5.05
C VAL A 549 22.93 13.28 -6.11
N LYS A 550 22.61 12.00 -5.89
CA LYS A 550 21.72 11.24 -6.78
C LYS A 550 20.33 11.87 -6.75
N ARG A 551 19.85 12.32 -7.92
CA ARG A 551 18.50 12.87 -8.11
C ARG A 551 17.59 11.85 -8.79
N PRO A 552 16.26 11.98 -8.65
CA PRO A 552 15.31 11.17 -9.40
C PRO A 552 15.62 11.21 -10.90
N VAL A 553 15.49 10.07 -11.60
CA VAL A 553 15.58 10.01 -13.07
C VAL A 553 14.43 10.77 -13.72
N LYS A 554 13.27 10.83 -13.04
CA LYS A 554 12.09 11.64 -13.36
C LYS A 554 11.35 11.93 -12.05
N GLN A 555 10.89 13.15 -11.83
CA GLN A 555 10.03 13.53 -10.72
C GLN A 555 8.82 14.28 -11.28
N LEU A 556 7.60 13.84 -10.97
CA LEU A 556 6.39 14.57 -11.37
C LEU A 556 6.37 15.93 -10.67
N VAL A 557 6.25 17.01 -11.45
CA VAL A 557 6.19 18.39 -10.94
C VAL A 557 4.85 19.08 -11.22
N GLY A 558 3.97 18.40 -11.96
CA GLY A 558 2.60 18.83 -12.17
C GLY A 558 1.90 18.00 -13.25
N PHE A 559 0.58 18.10 -13.28
CA PHE A 559 -0.25 17.47 -14.31
C PHE A 559 -1.55 18.24 -14.49
N GLU A 560 -2.18 18.08 -15.65
CA GLU A 560 -3.52 18.62 -15.91
C GLU A 560 -4.32 17.62 -16.76
N ARG A 561 -5.59 17.42 -16.40
CA ARG A 561 -6.53 16.63 -17.20
C ARG A 561 -7.29 17.54 -18.15
N VAL A 562 -7.38 17.15 -19.42
CA VAL A 562 -8.18 17.84 -20.44
C VAL A 562 -9.12 16.86 -21.14
N TYR A 563 -10.30 17.35 -21.54
CA TYR A 563 -11.22 16.65 -22.42
C TYR A 563 -11.36 17.45 -23.69
N LEU A 564 -11.09 16.81 -24.83
CA LEU A 564 -11.02 17.48 -26.12
C LEU A 564 -11.91 16.77 -27.13
N GLN A 565 -12.66 17.57 -27.89
CA GLN A 565 -13.38 17.12 -29.07
C GLN A 565 -12.38 16.65 -30.16
N PRO A 566 -12.82 15.84 -31.13
CA PRO A 566 -11.97 15.43 -32.25
C PRO A 566 -11.31 16.63 -32.94
N GLN A 567 -10.00 16.56 -33.16
CA GLN A 567 -9.18 17.59 -33.81
C GLN A 567 -9.04 18.91 -33.03
N GLU A 568 -9.56 18.99 -31.80
CA GLU A 568 -9.39 20.16 -30.95
C GLU A 568 -7.97 20.22 -30.36
N SER A 569 -7.39 21.43 -30.31
CA SER A 569 -6.13 21.72 -29.64
C SER A 569 -6.36 22.65 -28.46
N VAL A 570 -5.65 22.43 -27.35
CA VAL A 570 -5.57 23.36 -26.22
C VAL A 570 -4.11 23.57 -25.81
N THR A 571 -3.81 24.72 -25.18
CA THR A 571 -2.55 24.92 -24.47
C THR A 571 -2.82 24.82 -22.97
N VAL A 572 -2.27 23.78 -22.37
CA VAL A 572 -2.29 23.53 -20.92
C VAL A 572 -1.18 24.33 -20.27
N GLN A 573 -1.46 24.98 -19.14
CA GLN A 573 -0.47 25.70 -18.34
C GLN A 573 -0.30 25.01 -16.99
N ILE A 574 0.91 24.51 -16.72
CA ILE A 574 1.27 23.82 -15.47
C ILE A 574 2.28 24.68 -14.71
N ALA A 575 1.95 25.04 -13.48
CA ALA A 575 2.89 25.74 -12.61
C ALA A 575 3.94 24.78 -12.04
N ILE A 576 5.20 25.21 -12.06
CA ILE A 576 6.34 24.50 -11.48
C ILE A 576 6.84 25.33 -10.31
N SER A 577 6.64 24.84 -9.09
CA SER A 577 7.17 25.47 -7.88
C SER A 577 8.67 25.21 -7.74
N ALA A 578 9.45 26.23 -7.37
CA ALA A 578 10.86 26.06 -7.03
C ALA A 578 11.09 25.08 -5.87
N ALA A 579 10.13 25.00 -4.93
CA ALA A 579 10.19 24.07 -3.81
C ALA A 579 10.15 22.60 -4.26
N GLU A 580 9.39 22.28 -5.32
CA GLU A 580 9.31 20.92 -5.87
C GLU A 580 10.64 20.46 -6.49
N LEU A 581 11.43 21.40 -7.01
CA LEU A 581 12.76 21.11 -7.58
C LEU A 581 13.89 21.12 -6.56
N SER A 582 13.59 21.59 -5.34
CA SER A 582 14.55 21.66 -4.24
C SER A 582 14.85 20.27 -3.68
N MET A 583 15.93 20.18 -2.91
CA MET A 583 16.39 18.94 -2.29
C MET A 583 16.94 19.22 -0.90
N TRP A 584 16.87 18.25 0.02
CA TRP A 584 17.45 18.41 1.35
C TRP A 584 18.96 18.27 1.32
N ASP A 585 19.67 19.37 1.54
CA ASP A 585 21.13 19.40 1.59
C ASP A 585 21.63 19.06 3.00
N VAL A 586 22.04 17.82 3.18
CA VAL A 586 22.59 17.28 4.44
C VAL A 586 23.92 17.93 4.88
N THR A 587 24.60 18.69 4.01
CA THR A 587 25.83 19.43 4.38
C THR A 587 25.55 20.74 5.11
N ARG A 588 24.33 21.29 4.94
CA ARG A 588 23.90 22.58 5.51
C ARG A 588 22.58 22.49 6.28
N ASP A 589 21.95 21.32 6.29
CA ASP A 589 20.70 21.00 7.00
C ASP A 589 19.52 21.89 6.58
N ARG A 590 19.33 22.05 5.27
CA ARG A 590 18.23 22.84 4.71
C ARG A 590 17.87 22.43 3.28
N PHE A 591 16.68 22.81 2.83
CA PHE A 591 16.33 22.72 1.42
C PHE A 591 17.20 23.62 0.55
N CYS A 592 17.59 23.10 -0.60
CA CYS A 592 18.47 23.72 -1.59
C CYS A 592 17.89 23.52 -2.99
N LEU A 593 17.60 24.61 -3.69
CA LEU A 593 17.42 24.59 -5.14
C LEU A 593 18.81 24.69 -5.78
N GLU A 594 19.28 23.61 -6.38
CA GLU A 594 20.64 23.56 -6.93
C GLU A 594 20.76 24.31 -8.26
N THR A 595 21.90 25.00 -8.45
CA THR A 595 22.27 25.54 -9.75
C THR A 595 22.55 24.38 -10.71
N GLY A 596 21.89 24.38 -11.87
CA GLY A 596 22.10 23.33 -12.85
C GLY A 596 21.19 23.42 -14.06
N VAL A 597 21.38 22.45 -14.97
CA VAL A 597 20.47 22.23 -16.09
C VAL A 597 19.48 21.15 -15.71
N TYR A 598 18.20 21.47 -15.87
CA TYR A 598 17.08 20.58 -15.59
C TYR A 598 16.42 20.21 -16.91
N SER A 599 16.13 18.93 -17.10
CA SER A 599 15.30 18.42 -18.19
C SER A 599 13.85 18.42 -17.75
N LEU A 600 12.99 19.16 -18.45
CA LEU A 600 11.55 19.24 -18.26
C LEU A 600 10.90 18.41 -19.36
N MET A 601 10.09 17.43 -18.96
CA MET A 601 9.60 16.36 -19.83
C MET A 601 8.07 16.34 -19.77
N ALA A 602 7.40 16.61 -20.88
CA ALA A 602 5.95 16.50 -21.00
C ALA A 602 5.58 15.19 -21.72
N GLY A 603 4.62 14.45 -21.16
CA GLY A 603 4.22 13.15 -21.66
C GLY A 603 2.84 12.70 -21.19
N SER A 604 2.47 11.49 -21.61
CA SER A 604 1.21 10.84 -21.22
C SER A 604 1.38 9.79 -20.12
N SER A 605 2.63 9.50 -19.73
CA SER A 605 3.04 8.69 -18.58
C SER A 605 4.53 8.92 -18.28
N SER A 606 5.05 8.31 -17.21
CA SER A 606 6.48 8.39 -16.90
C SER A 606 7.38 7.68 -17.93
N SER A 607 6.83 6.82 -18.79
CA SER A 607 7.57 6.16 -19.88
C SER A 607 7.25 6.72 -21.28
N ASP A 608 6.11 7.39 -21.47
CA ASP A 608 5.69 8.02 -22.73
C ASP A 608 5.94 9.53 -22.69
N ILE A 609 7.23 9.90 -22.73
CA ILE A 609 7.66 11.30 -22.82
C ILE A 609 7.69 11.71 -24.30
N ARG A 610 6.95 12.76 -24.63
CA ARG A 610 6.73 13.21 -26.02
C ARG A 610 7.48 14.49 -26.35
N LEU A 611 7.68 15.35 -25.35
CA LEU A 611 8.40 16.61 -25.48
C LEU A 611 9.38 16.78 -24.33
N THR A 612 10.53 17.37 -24.63
CA THR A 612 11.54 17.74 -23.64
C THR A 612 12.00 19.18 -23.89
N ALA A 613 12.20 19.93 -22.81
CA ALA A 613 12.82 21.25 -22.81
C ALA A 613 13.89 21.31 -21.71
N GLU A 614 14.91 22.12 -21.91
CA GLU A 614 15.89 22.39 -20.87
C GLU A 614 15.54 23.68 -20.12
N LEU A 615 15.78 23.67 -18.82
CA LEU A 615 15.67 24.82 -17.93
C LEU A 615 16.99 24.98 -17.19
N THR A 616 17.67 26.11 -17.40
CA THR A 616 18.81 26.49 -16.57
C THR A 616 18.30 27.22 -15.34
N ILE A 617 18.65 26.70 -14.17
CA ILE A 617 18.31 27.28 -12.88
C ILE A 617 19.57 27.87 -12.26
N GLU A 618 19.51 29.16 -11.89
CA GLU A 618 20.51 29.84 -11.06
C GLU A 618 20.04 29.78 -9.60
N GLY A 619 20.47 28.75 -8.89
CA GLY A 619 20.14 28.50 -7.49
C GLY A 619 21.39 28.56 -6.61
N GLU A 620 21.51 27.62 -5.70
CA GLU A 620 22.67 27.47 -4.83
C GLU A 620 23.61 26.35 -5.32
N SER A 621 24.89 26.41 -4.95
CA SER A 621 25.80 25.26 -5.10
C SER A 621 25.97 24.58 -3.75
N ILE A 622 25.82 23.27 -3.72
CA ILE A 622 26.07 22.49 -2.50
C ILE A 622 27.58 22.48 -2.27
N PRO A 623 28.08 23.01 -1.14
CA PRO A 623 29.50 23.06 -0.90
C PRO A 623 30.07 21.66 -0.65
N PRO A 624 31.39 21.50 -0.80
CA PRO A 624 32.10 20.35 -0.22
C PRO A 624 31.82 20.25 1.28
N ARG A 625 31.80 19.02 1.80
CA ARG A 625 31.46 18.78 3.20
C ARG A 625 32.62 19.20 4.10
N THR A 626 32.31 19.89 5.19
CA THR A 626 33.26 20.16 6.27
C THR A 626 32.86 19.33 7.48
N LEU A 627 33.78 18.57 8.07
CA LEU A 627 33.51 17.76 9.26
C LEU A 627 34.11 18.33 10.55
N THR A 628 34.56 19.60 10.52
CA THR A 628 35.10 20.32 11.67
C THR A 628 34.05 20.95 12.58
N HIS A 629 32.77 20.64 12.33
CA HIS A 629 31.66 20.93 13.20
C HIS A 629 30.93 19.63 13.51
N LEU A 630 30.10 19.65 14.55
CA LEU A 630 29.31 18.49 14.96
C LEU A 630 28.43 18.03 13.79
N THR A 631 28.68 16.82 13.31
CA THR A 631 27.96 16.20 12.19
C THR A 631 27.10 15.07 12.73
N ARG A 632 25.81 15.06 12.38
CA ARG A 632 24.90 13.97 12.73
C ARG A 632 25.25 12.71 11.94
N ALA A 633 25.25 11.55 12.58
CA ALA A 633 25.70 10.32 11.94
C ALA A 633 24.77 9.89 10.80
N GLU A 634 23.48 10.20 10.88
CA GLU A 634 22.49 9.95 9.83
C GLU A 634 22.67 10.80 8.56
N ASN A 635 23.49 11.85 8.59
CA ASN A 635 23.74 12.72 7.43
C ASN A 635 24.77 12.13 6.44
N TYR A 636 24.83 10.80 6.33
CA TYR A 636 25.72 10.11 5.40
C TYR A 636 25.25 10.19 3.94
N ASP A 637 26.18 10.01 2.99
CA ASP A 637 25.87 10.00 1.56
C ASP A 637 25.67 8.56 1.02
N ASP A 638 26.28 7.55 1.65
CA ASP A 638 26.08 6.12 1.37
C ASP A 638 26.44 5.29 2.61
N TYR A 639 26.08 4.01 2.63
CA TYR A 639 26.27 3.14 3.78
C TYR A 639 26.36 1.65 3.42
N SER A 640 26.69 0.78 4.38
CA SER A 640 26.50 -0.66 4.26
C SER A 640 26.32 -1.29 5.63
N GLY A 641 25.40 -2.25 5.75
CA GLY A 641 25.22 -3.04 6.98
C GLY A 641 24.76 -2.25 8.21
N VAL A 642 24.18 -1.06 8.04
CA VAL A 642 23.70 -0.21 9.13
C VAL A 642 22.21 0.12 9.00
N LEU A 643 21.60 0.52 10.10
CA LEU A 643 20.23 1.03 10.20
C LEU A 643 20.22 2.33 11.02
N LEU A 644 19.20 3.15 10.79
CA LEU A 644 18.87 4.26 11.68
C LEU A 644 18.04 3.74 12.87
N ASP A 645 18.33 4.28 14.05
CA ASP A 645 17.68 3.91 15.30
C ASP A 645 17.67 5.08 16.28
N GLU A 646 17.02 4.93 17.42
CA GLU A 646 16.81 6.03 18.36
C GLU A 646 18.06 6.35 19.18
N SER A 647 18.32 7.65 19.34
CA SER A 647 19.08 8.21 20.45
C SER A 647 18.16 9.01 21.36
N LYS A 648 17.95 8.56 22.60
CA LYS A 648 17.18 9.32 23.60
C LYS A 648 17.80 10.67 23.97
N GLU A 649 19.07 10.91 23.60
CA GLU A 649 19.75 12.19 23.81
C GLU A 649 19.55 13.15 22.63
N SER A 650 19.51 12.65 21.39
CA SER A 650 19.65 13.47 20.17
C SER A 650 18.67 13.14 19.04
N GLY A 651 17.68 12.28 19.27
CA GLY A 651 16.71 11.83 18.27
C GLY A 651 17.18 10.58 17.53
N THR A 652 18.04 10.73 16.52
CA THR A 652 18.50 9.61 15.67
C THR A 652 19.95 9.22 15.96
N CYS A 653 20.28 7.95 15.70
CA CYS A 653 21.62 7.41 15.63
C CYS A 653 21.73 6.34 14.53
N VAL A 654 22.97 5.95 14.24
CA VAL A 654 23.30 4.83 13.34
C VAL A 654 23.78 3.65 14.17
N ARG A 655 23.32 2.45 13.84
CA ARG A 655 23.84 1.18 14.38
C ARG A 655 23.99 0.12 13.30
N LEU A 656 24.67 -0.98 13.63
CA LEU A 656 24.69 -2.14 12.74
C LEU A 656 23.32 -2.81 12.64
N ALA A 657 22.99 -3.27 11.44
CA ALA A 657 21.82 -4.10 11.20
C ALA A 657 21.98 -5.47 11.90
N ASP A 658 23.19 -6.03 11.81
CA ASP A 658 23.62 -7.25 12.50
C ASP A 658 24.96 -6.95 13.20
N ALA A 659 24.95 -7.02 14.54
CA ALA A 659 26.12 -6.72 15.37
C ALA A 659 27.29 -7.72 15.19
N SER A 660 27.05 -8.87 14.54
CA SER A 660 28.08 -9.86 14.20
C SER A 660 28.85 -9.52 12.92
N LEU A 661 28.33 -8.58 12.13
CA LEU A 661 28.92 -8.14 10.87
C LEU A 661 29.60 -6.76 11.03
N ALA A 662 30.34 -6.36 10.00
CA ALA A 662 30.86 -5.00 9.89
C ALA A 662 29.98 -4.18 8.94
N GLY A 663 29.85 -2.89 9.25
CA GLY A 663 29.13 -1.93 8.43
C GLY A 663 29.90 -0.61 8.34
N TRP A 664 29.47 0.29 7.46
CA TRP A 664 30.13 1.57 7.28
C TRP A 664 29.17 2.67 6.83
N LEU A 665 29.58 3.90 7.11
CA LEU A 665 29.03 5.14 6.60
C LEU A 665 30.05 5.79 5.66
N ARG A 666 29.60 6.36 4.55
CA ARG A 666 30.41 7.18 3.64
C ARG A 666 29.93 8.62 3.68
N LEU A 667 30.86 9.52 3.91
CA LEU A 667 30.68 10.95 3.80
C LEU A 667 31.49 11.40 2.58
N ALA A 668 30.79 11.80 1.52
CA ALA A 668 31.40 12.12 0.23
C ALA A 668 31.92 13.55 0.18
N ASP A 669 32.99 13.76 -0.61
CA ASP A 669 33.52 15.08 -0.94
C ASP A 669 33.82 15.95 0.29
N VAL A 670 34.56 15.38 1.25
CA VAL A 670 35.00 16.11 2.44
C VAL A 670 36.24 16.92 2.12
N GLN A 671 36.22 18.20 2.47
CA GLN A 671 37.35 19.12 2.32
C GLN A 671 37.81 19.68 3.66
N TRP A 672 39.14 19.85 3.74
CA TRP A 672 39.83 20.32 4.94
C TRP A 672 40.61 21.59 4.62
N SER A 673 40.48 22.62 5.46
CA SER A 673 41.40 23.77 5.43
C SER A 673 42.77 23.38 5.97
N ASP A 674 42.77 22.59 7.05
CA ASP A 674 43.94 22.02 7.71
C ASP A 674 43.67 20.53 7.95
N ALA A 675 44.69 19.68 7.83
CA ALA A 675 44.53 18.25 8.03
C ALA A 675 44.07 17.95 9.48
N PRO A 676 42.97 17.20 9.68
CA PRO A 676 42.46 16.93 11.02
C PRO A 676 43.44 16.02 11.78
N ALA A 677 43.67 16.33 13.05
CA ALA A 677 44.57 15.61 13.92
C ALA A 677 43.84 14.61 14.83
N ALA A 678 42.54 14.81 15.07
CA ALA A 678 41.72 13.95 15.90
C ALA A 678 40.32 13.74 15.34
N PHE A 679 39.72 12.63 15.76
CA PHE A 679 38.32 12.28 15.53
C PHE A 679 37.66 12.02 16.87
N GLU A 680 36.49 12.61 17.08
CA GLU A 680 35.65 12.44 18.26
C GLU A 680 34.25 12.00 17.84
N ALA A 681 33.67 11.01 18.54
CA ALA A 681 32.34 10.51 18.29
C ALA A 681 31.53 10.38 19.58
N ARG A 682 30.24 10.73 19.50
CA ARG A 682 29.22 10.46 20.52
C ARG A 682 28.61 9.10 20.23
N VAL A 683 28.84 8.16 21.14
CA VAL A 683 28.57 6.73 20.92
C VAL A 683 27.90 6.08 22.12
N SER A 684 27.25 4.96 21.86
CA SER A 684 26.83 3.98 22.87
C SER A 684 27.35 2.61 22.46
N GLY A 685 27.86 1.84 23.43
CA GLY A 685 28.49 0.54 23.15
C GLY A 685 27.55 -0.65 23.26
N GLY A 686 26.32 -0.47 23.76
CA GLY A 686 25.45 -1.59 24.12
C GLY A 686 26.14 -2.62 25.02
N ALA A 687 25.56 -3.82 25.14
CA ALA A 687 26.05 -4.82 26.11
C ALA A 687 27.48 -5.33 25.81
N ALA A 688 27.93 -5.29 24.56
CA ALA A 688 29.19 -5.89 24.14
C ALA A 688 30.32 -4.88 23.86
N GLY A 689 30.01 -3.59 23.69
CA GLY A 689 30.95 -2.63 23.12
C GLY A 689 31.26 -2.92 21.65
N GLY A 690 32.34 -2.34 21.15
CA GLY A 690 32.81 -2.59 19.80
C GLY A 690 33.87 -1.58 19.35
N THR A 691 33.95 -1.32 18.05
CA THR A 691 34.91 -0.33 17.51
C THR A 691 34.33 0.57 16.45
N LEU A 692 34.90 1.77 16.36
CA LEU A 692 34.81 2.64 15.20
C LEU A 692 36.15 2.68 14.47
N THR A 693 36.12 2.64 13.14
CA THR A 693 37.34 2.78 12.33
C THR A 693 37.13 3.87 11.29
N VAL A 694 38.05 4.84 11.25
CA VAL A 694 38.04 5.93 10.27
C VAL A 694 39.00 5.61 9.14
N ARG A 695 38.54 5.78 7.91
CA ARG A 695 39.34 5.62 6.68
C ARG A 695 39.08 6.79 5.72
N PHE A 696 40.05 7.06 4.86
CA PHE A 696 39.96 8.10 3.83
C PHE A 696 40.06 7.47 2.43
N GLY A 697 39.24 7.96 1.50
CA GLY A 697 39.23 7.56 0.09
C GLY A 697 38.38 6.33 -0.22
N ALA A 698 38.52 5.23 0.54
CA ALA A 698 37.78 3.99 0.30
C ALA A 698 37.46 3.23 1.60
N ALA A 699 36.42 2.38 1.56
CA ALA A 699 35.98 1.59 2.72
C ALA A 699 37.01 0.54 3.18
N ASP A 700 37.89 0.09 2.29
CA ASP A 700 38.95 -0.90 2.52
C ASP A 700 40.36 -0.29 2.59
N ALA A 701 40.46 1.04 2.59
CA ALA A 701 41.73 1.76 2.74
C ALA A 701 42.39 1.50 4.11
N GLU A 702 43.64 1.93 4.22
CA GLU A 702 44.38 1.88 5.49
C GLU A 702 43.64 2.65 6.59
N GLN A 703 43.67 2.10 7.80
CA GLN A 703 42.97 2.66 8.95
C GLN A 703 43.69 3.92 9.42
N ALA A 704 43.00 5.05 9.38
CA ALA A 704 43.54 6.32 9.86
C ALA A 704 43.37 6.49 11.38
N ALA A 705 42.30 5.92 11.95
CA ALA A 705 42.10 5.80 13.38
C ALA A 705 41.21 4.59 13.71
N VAL A 706 41.43 4.01 14.89
CA VAL A 706 40.56 2.98 15.48
C VAL A 706 40.22 3.40 16.91
N LEU A 707 38.94 3.39 17.24
CA LEU A 707 38.41 3.76 18.55
C LEU A 707 37.73 2.55 19.16
N THR A 708 38.09 2.23 20.40
CA THR A 708 37.36 1.24 21.19
C THR A 708 36.16 1.90 21.86
N VAL A 709 34.98 1.35 21.64
CA VAL A 709 33.75 1.76 22.30
C VAL A 709 33.48 0.76 23.44
N PRO A 710 33.53 1.18 24.71
CA PRO A 710 33.34 0.26 25.82
C PRO A 710 31.88 -0.16 25.95
N ALA A 711 31.66 -1.36 26.48
CA ALA A 711 30.34 -1.87 26.79
C ALA A 711 29.60 -1.00 27.84
N GLY A 712 28.27 -1.00 27.77
CA GLY A 712 27.36 -0.25 28.62
C GLY A 712 25.89 -0.60 28.31
N GLY A 713 24.99 0.35 28.50
CA GLY A 713 23.60 0.25 28.05
C GLY A 713 23.38 0.83 26.64
N GLU A 714 22.32 0.42 25.95
CA GLU A 714 22.04 0.88 24.57
C GLU A 714 21.83 2.40 24.45
N GLN A 715 21.31 3.03 25.50
CA GLN A 715 21.09 4.48 25.57
C GLN A 715 22.09 5.18 26.52
N GLN A 716 23.21 4.52 26.88
CA GLN A 716 24.27 5.13 27.68
C GLN A 716 25.32 5.77 26.77
N TRP A 717 25.08 7.05 26.47
CA TRP A 717 25.89 7.82 25.55
C TRP A 717 27.16 8.38 26.20
N GLN A 718 28.29 8.21 25.52
CA GLN A 718 29.61 8.70 25.92
C GLN A 718 30.37 9.25 24.72
N THR A 719 31.40 10.04 24.98
CA THR A 719 32.25 10.61 23.94
C THR A 719 33.58 9.86 23.92
N VAL A 720 33.98 9.36 22.75
CA VAL A 720 35.26 8.68 22.52
C VAL A 720 36.06 9.43 21.47
N SER A 721 37.39 9.41 21.59
CA SER A 721 38.29 10.14 20.69
C SER A 721 39.54 9.34 20.34
N ALA A 722 40.09 9.54 19.14
CA ALA A 722 41.41 9.04 18.74
C ALA A 722 42.18 10.04 17.87
N SER A 723 43.51 9.94 17.90
CA SER A 723 44.38 10.66 16.99
C SER A 723 44.33 10.03 15.60
N LEU A 724 44.37 10.87 14.57
CA LEU A 724 44.39 10.46 13.17
C LEU A 724 45.84 10.31 12.66
N ALA A 725 46.06 9.38 11.74
CA ALA A 725 47.31 9.26 11.02
C ALA A 725 47.63 10.52 10.19
N ALA A 726 48.92 10.84 10.05
CA ALA A 726 49.37 11.96 9.23
C ALA A 726 49.21 11.67 7.71
N GLY A 727 49.21 12.72 6.89
CA GLY A 727 49.18 12.58 5.42
C GLY A 727 47.77 12.46 4.82
N ILE A 728 46.76 12.98 5.52
CA ILE A 728 45.37 13.04 5.03
C ILE A 728 45.29 14.00 3.84
N SER A 729 44.66 13.54 2.76
CA SER A 729 44.42 14.37 1.57
C SER A 729 43.56 15.59 1.92
N PRO A 730 43.84 16.79 1.37
CA PRO A 730 42.99 17.97 1.55
C PRO A 730 41.53 17.77 1.12
N GLN A 731 41.28 16.81 0.23
CA GLN A 731 39.96 16.39 -0.21
C GLN A 731 39.91 14.87 -0.33
N ALA A 732 38.94 14.24 0.32
CA ALA A 732 38.70 12.80 0.26
C ALA A 732 37.30 12.45 0.74
N ASP A 733 36.80 11.28 0.33
CA ASP A 733 35.68 10.66 1.02
C ASP A 733 36.13 10.14 2.37
N VAL A 734 35.25 10.19 3.37
CA VAL A 734 35.50 9.66 4.71
C VAL A 734 34.58 8.47 4.96
N TYR A 735 35.18 7.37 5.40
CA TYR A 735 34.45 6.17 5.80
C TYR A 735 34.56 5.97 7.31
N ILE A 736 33.42 5.79 7.97
CA ILE A 736 33.33 5.42 9.38
C ILE A 736 32.74 4.02 9.45
N SER A 737 33.57 3.03 9.79
CA SER A 737 33.14 1.65 9.95
C SER A 737 32.77 1.33 11.39
N LEU A 738 31.71 0.56 11.59
CA LEU A 738 31.21 0.11 12.88
C LEU A 738 31.43 -1.41 13.01
N SER A 739 31.75 -1.87 14.21
CA SER A 739 31.74 -3.30 14.59
C SER A 739 31.18 -3.48 16.00
N GLY A 740 30.56 -4.64 16.28
CA GLY A 740 29.98 -4.95 17.58
C GLY A 740 28.64 -4.24 17.82
N SER A 741 28.35 -3.88 19.08
CA SER A 741 27.07 -3.27 19.47
C SER A 741 27.08 -1.74 19.44
N VAL A 742 27.94 -1.15 18.59
CA VAL A 742 28.15 0.30 18.54
C VAL A 742 26.97 1.03 17.90
N ARG A 743 26.52 2.08 18.58
CA ARG A 743 25.62 3.12 18.08
C ARG A 743 26.39 4.44 18.01
N VAL A 744 26.17 5.24 16.97
CA VAL A 744 26.82 6.55 16.78
C VAL A 744 25.74 7.59 16.52
N SER A 745 25.65 8.64 17.34
CA SER A 745 24.69 9.73 17.10
C SER A 745 25.31 10.88 16.31
N SER A 746 26.55 11.24 16.63
CA SER A 746 27.24 12.36 15.98
C SER A 746 28.76 12.24 16.10
N PHE A 747 29.49 12.98 15.28
CA PHE A 747 30.95 13.03 15.32
C PHE A 747 31.51 14.38 14.84
N ILE A 748 32.79 14.63 15.13
CA ILE A 748 33.55 15.81 14.71
C ILE A 748 35.02 15.45 14.47
N PHE A 749 35.65 16.14 13.52
CA PHE A 749 37.08 16.07 13.22
C PHE A 749 37.75 17.39 13.61
N SER A 750 38.92 17.36 14.23
CA SER A 750 39.62 18.57 14.73
C SER A 750 41.11 18.57 14.47
#